data_AF-A0A1C5L4G8-F1
#
_entry.id   AF-A0A1C5L4G8-F1
#
_cell.length_a   1.000
_cell.length_b   1.000
_cell.length_c   1.000
_cell.angle_alpha   90.00
_cell.angle_beta   90.00
_cell.angle_gamma   90.00
#
_symmetry.space_group_name_H-M   'P 1'
#
loop_
_entity.id
_entity.type
_entity.pdbx_description
1 polymer ?
#
loop_
_entity_poly.entity_id
_entity_poly.type
_entity_poly.pdbx_seq_one_letter_code
_entity_poly.pdbx_strand_id
1 'polypeptide(L)'
;MALELFRHNEEAYKAVVSMLAERNKAAVVHPTGTGKSFIGFKLCYDNSDKIICWLSPSRYIYQTQLENLKEASGGYEPQNVKFYTYAKLMLLSDENFSEIKPDYIILDEFHRCGAEYWGMGVQKLLEMYPDTPLLGLSATAIRYLDNQRDMTDELFDGNIASEMTLGDAIVRGILDPPKYILSIFSYQKDLDEYEKRVKNARYKSMRDKAEEYLEALRRALDKAEKLDDIFDKHMENRAGKYIVFCANREHMDDMIDKADEWFHKVDKRPHIYEAYSNDPETSKAFHEFKEDNSDHLKLLYCIDMLNEGVHVDDVSGVILLRPTISPIIYKQQIGRALSAGKSQRPVIFDIVNNIENLYSIDSIKEEMKVAVRYYRSHDNEGMVVNDNFELIDKVEDCKKLFDKLEESLSASWDIMYEKAKAYYEKNGDLEIPATYFTEDGYSLGLWINTQRGLYRGTHNGKPLTQMQIDALNAIGMRWQSIGELSWERYYEAAKKYYEENGNLLAPYSYVNENGINIGQWLVTQRMAKKNGIRKWGFSEERSARLDEIGMVWDVPDYLWEENYEAAVRYHRENGDLDVPAKYVDSEGICLGVWLDSMRKSRRTGSRSLTAEQISRLDKLGMSWDDRNNRKWNDMFRELTEYYKDNNNFNIPVSYKTKNGACLDTWVERQRILYRDGKLSDARIEKLKSIDFVFDATSSRWEEKYLLLKKYYDEHGNTDISDDLTVSSASIKTWISRQKKYAKEGRLSEKQIEKLKAIGLLSDISYHEHIWNERYSLAKQYYEEYGNISVPQNAVYHEFQLGIWIYKQRVQKREGVLSQDRIELLDKLGIEWNNLSEIENASLYEKGFQHLEKFISEKGIYKIRAITVCDDGYRLGNWISNCRVRYRRGELAKKYVERFRKLRFPLDAEDEWEYRYEELKAYFEKNDTKRLPEKYAAYDGTDLSLWFSKQKRAYKKGELTKEQMKKFDDIGYPFKAEKSGIYKANMTKWLAKYEIVKEYLELHKGEKLDPKAEYKGIKIIDWIRQQRNFIQNGVFSDERVEMFNELDPKTVLDNLISHWDIMYEEAVRYFDEHGVGASVKKGIIVDGSELCNWVNGEQKIVNGKDSTPRTPEQIEKLKKIGIEPQVNDRFEKQWLTRYEELRSFIAENGRMPLTRKIKGSENSIAVWLNSQKKKYKNGQMSDKHIEMLEALKVDLDPEKICR
;
A
#
# COMPACT_ATOMS: atom_id res chain seq x y z
N MET A 1 -6.30 -61.28 14.62
CA MET A 1 -6.32 -60.47 15.86
C MET A 1 -7.21 -59.28 15.60
N ALA A 2 -8.21 -59.05 16.46
CA ALA A 2 -9.11 -57.91 16.34
C ALA A 2 -8.40 -56.65 16.83
N LEU A 3 -8.57 -55.52 16.12
CA LEU A 3 -8.15 -54.22 16.64
C LEU A 3 -9.01 -53.89 17.86
N GLU A 4 -8.45 -53.99 19.06
CA GLU A 4 -9.13 -53.64 20.31
C GLU A 4 -9.15 -52.12 20.49
N LEU A 5 -10.34 -51.56 20.73
CA LEU A 5 -10.53 -50.13 21.01
C LEU A 5 -10.73 -49.92 22.50
N PHE A 6 -10.29 -48.76 23.01
CA PHE A 6 -10.75 -48.29 24.31
C PHE A 6 -12.28 -48.17 24.32
N ARG A 7 -12.91 -48.41 25.47
CA ARG A 7 -14.38 -48.44 25.60
C ARG A 7 -15.07 -47.21 25.00
N HIS A 8 -14.57 -45.99 25.25
CA HIS A 8 -15.14 -44.76 24.70
C HIS A 8 -15.00 -44.67 23.17
N ASN A 9 -13.90 -45.18 22.61
CA ASN A 9 -13.69 -45.25 21.16
C ASN A 9 -14.59 -46.34 20.53
N GLU A 10 -14.85 -47.44 21.24
CA GLU A 10 -15.78 -48.48 20.78
C GLU A 10 -17.23 -47.95 20.73
N GLU A 11 -17.66 -47.24 21.77
CA GLU A 11 -18.96 -46.56 21.81
C GLU A 11 -19.10 -45.54 20.67
N ALA A 12 -18.09 -44.70 20.46
CA ALA A 12 -18.06 -43.74 19.36
C ALA A 12 -18.07 -44.43 17.98
N TYR A 13 -17.32 -45.52 17.80
CA TYR A 13 -17.28 -46.27 16.55
C TYR A 13 -18.64 -46.89 16.21
N LYS A 14 -19.35 -47.47 17.19
CA LYS A 14 -20.72 -47.99 16.99
C LYS A 14 -21.68 -46.88 16.53
N ALA A 15 -21.59 -45.70 17.14
CA ALA A 15 -22.38 -44.54 16.73
C ALA A 15 -22.03 -44.08 15.30
N VAL A 16 -20.74 -44.05 14.95
CA VAL A 16 -20.27 -43.74 13.58
C VAL A 16 -20.85 -44.72 12.56
N VAL A 17 -20.77 -46.03 12.80
CA VAL A 17 -21.29 -47.04 11.86
C VAL A 17 -22.80 -46.89 11.65
N SER A 18 -23.56 -46.68 12.74
CA SER A 18 -25.01 -46.45 12.66
C SER A 18 -25.33 -45.17 11.87
N MET A 19 -24.64 -44.08 12.17
CA MET A 19 -24.89 -42.77 11.56
C MET A 19 -24.46 -42.72 10.09
N LEU A 20 -23.35 -43.37 9.72
CA LEU A 20 -22.95 -43.52 8.33
C LEU A 20 -23.98 -44.34 7.53
N ALA A 21 -24.56 -45.38 8.11
CA ALA A 21 -25.59 -46.18 7.45
C ALA A 21 -26.91 -45.41 7.25
N GLU A 22 -27.28 -44.54 8.18
CA GLU A 22 -28.53 -43.77 8.13
C GLU A 22 -28.43 -42.46 7.33
N ARG A 23 -27.28 -41.77 7.42
CA ARG A 23 -27.12 -40.37 6.98
C ARG A 23 -25.97 -40.16 6.01
N ASN A 24 -25.15 -41.18 5.72
CA ASN A 24 -23.92 -41.11 4.94
C ASN A 24 -22.84 -40.12 5.47
N LYS A 25 -23.09 -39.39 6.56
CA LYS A 25 -22.14 -38.42 7.13
C LYS A 25 -22.11 -38.57 8.64
N ALA A 26 -20.91 -38.64 9.21
CA ALA A 26 -20.70 -38.71 10.65
C ALA A 26 -19.45 -37.94 11.06
N ALA A 27 -19.56 -37.06 12.07
CA ALA A 27 -18.43 -36.38 12.68
C ALA A 27 -18.15 -36.91 14.10
N VAL A 28 -16.88 -37.05 14.44
CA VAL A 28 -16.41 -37.34 15.81
C VAL A 28 -15.55 -36.19 16.28
N VAL A 29 -15.96 -35.57 17.38
CA VAL A 29 -15.29 -34.40 17.99
C VAL A 29 -14.76 -34.81 19.35
N HIS A 30 -13.53 -35.33 19.39
CA HIS A 30 -12.91 -35.85 20.61
C HIS A 30 -11.56 -35.17 20.87
N PRO A 31 -11.20 -34.84 22.13
CA PRO A 31 -9.98 -34.12 22.44
C PRO A 31 -8.72 -34.87 21.98
N THR A 32 -7.63 -34.14 21.77
CA THR A 32 -6.31 -34.75 21.54
C THR A 32 -5.92 -35.66 22.71
N GLY A 33 -5.23 -36.77 22.40
CA GLY A 33 -4.81 -37.77 23.40
C GLY A 33 -5.80 -38.91 23.66
N THR A 34 -7.06 -38.80 23.24
CA THR A 34 -8.11 -39.83 23.48
C THR A 34 -8.09 -41.02 22.51
N GLY A 35 -7.23 -40.98 21.49
CA GLY A 35 -7.11 -42.04 20.49
C GLY A 35 -8.12 -41.95 19.32
N LYS A 36 -8.67 -40.78 19.03
CA LYS A 36 -9.67 -40.56 17.96
C LYS A 36 -9.35 -41.21 16.61
N SER A 37 -8.08 -41.24 16.19
CA SER A 37 -7.66 -41.85 14.91
C SER A 37 -7.91 -43.36 14.85
N PHE A 38 -7.94 -44.05 16.00
CA PHE A 38 -8.26 -45.48 16.07
C PHE A 38 -9.69 -45.79 15.62
N ILE A 39 -10.62 -44.85 15.74
CA ILE A 39 -12.00 -44.97 15.21
C ILE A 39 -11.97 -45.09 13.69
N GLY A 40 -11.19 -44.24 13.02
CA GLY A 40 -10.98 -44.31 11.57
C GLY A 40 -10.27 -45.59 11.14
N PHE A 41 -9.22 -46.01 11.87
CA PHE A 41 -8.54 -47.27 11.55
C PHE A 41 -9.41 -48.51 11.78
N LYS A 42 -10.32 -48.47 12.76
CA LYS A 42 -11.30 -49.54 12.96
C LYS A 42 -12.28 -49.62 11.78
N LEU A 43 -12.71 -48.48 11.24
CA LEU A 43 -13.49 -48.45 9.99
C LEU A 43 -12.70 -49.08 8.84
N CYS A 44 -11.39 -48.80 8.74
CA CYS A 44 -10.54 -49.42 7.73
C CYS A 44 -10.40 -50.93 7.90
N TYR A 45 -10.26 -51.39 9.14
CA TYR A 45 -10.13 -52.80 9.48
C TYR A 45 -11.40 -53.58 9.15
N ASP A 46 -12.57 -53.08 9.55
CA ASP A 46 -13.85 -53.77 9.33
C ASP A 46 -14.29 -53.77 7.86
N ASN A 47 -13.74 -52.87 7.04
CA ASN A 47 -14.03 -52.73 5.61
C ASN A 47 -12.80 -53.01 4.74
N SER A 48 -12.05 -54.06 5.07
CA SER A 48 -10.77 -54.39 4.41
C SER A 48 -10.85 -54.64 2.88
N ASP A 49 -12.04 -54.94 2.36
CA ASP A 49 -12.34 -55.12 0.93
C ASP A 49 -12.69 -53.83 0.19
N LYS A 50 -12.82 -52.70 0.91
CA LYS A 50 -13.27 -51.39 0.39
C LYS A 50 -12.13 -50.39 0.24
N ILE A 51 -12.23 -49.50 -0.73
CA ILE A 51 -11.25 -48.42 -0.95
C ILE A 51 -11.58 -47.23 -0.05
N ILE A 52 -10.66 -46.87 0.83
CA ILE A 52 -10.85 -45.75 1.76
C ILE A 52 -9.93 -44.60 1.37
N CYS A 53 -10.51 -43.43 1.07
CA CYS A 53 -9.74 -42.22 0.86
C CYS A 53 -9.53 -41.51 2.20
N TRP A 54 -8.28 -41.52 2.69
CA TRP A 54 -7.91 -40.84 3.93
C TRP A 54 -7.22 -39.52 3.62
N LEU A 55 -7.79 -38.43 4.13
CA LEU A 55 -7.29 -37.07 3.99
C LEU A 55 -6.81 -36.54 5.34
N SER A 56 -5.62 -35.94 5.35
CA SER A 56 -5.04 -35.32 6.55
C SER A 56 -4.24 -34.06 6.16
N PRO A 57 -4.02 -33.09 7.08
CA PRO A 57 -3.25 -31.88 6.77
C PRO A 57 -1.82 -32.15 6.30
N SER A 58 -1.18 -33.20 6.83
CA SER A 58 0.17 -33.57 6.45
C SER A 58 0.36 -35.07 6.40
N ARG A 59 1.31 -35.52 5.56
CA ARG A 59 1.70 -36.94 5.49
C ARG A 59 2.31 -37.43 6.80
N TYR A 60 2.99 -36.51 7.48
CA TYR A 60 3.65 -36.78 8.74
C TYR A 60 2.65 -37.22 9.83
N ILE A 61 1.52 -36.51 9.96
CA ILE A 61 0.43 -36.84 10.92
C ILE A 61 -0.05 -38.28 10.71
N TYR A 62 -0.36 -38.62 9.47
CA TYR A 62 -0.84 -39.97 9.12
C TYR A 62 0.22 -41.06 9.37
N GLN A 63 1.49 -40.77 9.09
CA GLN A 63 2.59 -41.71 9.35
C GLN A 63 2.72 -42.01 10.85
N THR A 64 2.65 -40.99 11.71
CA THR A 64 2.68 -41.16 13.17
C THR A 64 1.46 -41.95 13.67
N GLN A 65 0.27 -41.68 13.13
CA GLN A 65 -0.93 -42.45 13.47
C GLN A 65 -0.80 -43.93 13.08
N LEU A 66 -0.17 -44.23 11.93
CA LEU A 66 0.13 -45.60 11.49
C LEU A 66 1.18 -46.29 12.38
N GLU A 67 2.21 -45.57 12.83
CA GLU A 67 3.19 -46.09 13.79
C GLU A 67 2.50 -46.49 15.11
N ASN A 68 1.68 -45.61 15.66
CA ASN A 68 0.93 -45.87 16.89
C ASN A 68 -0.06 -47.03 16.72
N LEU A 69 -0.69 -47.15 15.54
CA LEU A 69 -1.54 -48.29 15.21
C LEU A 69 -0.73 -49.59 15.20
N LYS A 70 0.43 -49.62 14.54
CA LYS A 70 1.30 -50.81 14.48
C LYS A 70 1.72 -51.27 15.86
N GLU A 71 2.11 -50.33 16.72
CA GLU A 71 2.50 -50.64 18.09
C GLU A 71 1.32 -51.22 18.90
N ALA A 72 0.16 -50.56 18.89
CA ALA A 72 -1.00 -50.97 19.67
C ALA A 72 -1.66 -52.28 19.18
N SER A 73 -1.50 -52.63 17.90
CA SER A 73 -2.17 -53.78 17.27
C SER A 73 -1.27 -55.00 17.02
N GLY A 74 0.00 -54.94 17.43
CA GLY A 74 0.97 -56.00 17.15
C GLY A 74 1.38 -56.09 15.67
N GLY A 75 1.39 -54.95 14.96
CA GLY A 75 1.92 -54.80 13.60
C GLY A 75 0.89 -54.67 12.48
N TYR A 76 -0.39 -54.45 12.78
CA TYR A 76 -1.41 -54.26 11.73
C TYR A 76 -1.22 -52.92 11.00
N GLU A 77 -1.37 -52.96 9.67
CA GLU A 77 -1.35 -51.79 8.79
C GLU A 77 -2.43 -51.91 7.71
N PRO A 78 -3.31 -50.92 7.55
CA PRO A 78 -4.40 -50.97 6.59
C PRO A 78 -3.85 -50.92 5.15
N GLN A 79 -4.17 -51.94 4.35
CA GLN A 79 -3.73 -52.03 2.94
C GLN A 79 -4.72 -51.37 1.97
N ASN A 80 -5.90 -51.01 2.45
CA ASN A 80 -7.03 -50.53 1.67
C ASN A 80 -7.19 -49.00 1.67
N VAL A 81 -6.19 -48.27 2.18
CA VAL A 81 -6.22 -46.81 2.34
C VAL A 81 -5.44 -46.10 1.22
N LYS A 82 -6.12 -45.24 0.47
CA LYS A 82 -5.51 -44.26 -0.43
C LYS A 82 -5.32 -42.93 0.31
N PHE A 83 -4.09 -42.66 0.74
CA PHE A 83 -3.76 -41.46 1.51
C PHE A 83 -3.45 -40.23 0.62
N TYR A 84 -4.03 -39.09 0.98
CA TYR A 84 -3.73 -37.79 0.38
C TYR A 84 -3.60 -36.72 1.46
N THR A 85 -2.74 -35.72 1.21
CA THR A 85 -2.79 -34.48 2.00
C THR A 85 -3.78 -33.50 1.38
N TYR A 86 -4.40 -32.63 2.18
CA TYR A 86 -5.27 -31.58 1.65
C TYR A 86 -4.58 -30.74 0.58
N ALA A 87 -3.29 -30.41 0.78
CA ALA A 87 -2.49 -29.67 -0.19
C ALA A 87 -2.23 -30.47 -1.50
N LYS A 88 -1.97 -31.78 -1.42
CA LYS A 88 -1.77 -32.61 -2.60
C LYS A 88 -3.07 -32.79 -3.38
N LEU A 89 -4.19 -32.89 -2.69
CA LEU A 89 -5.52 -33.01 -3.29
C LEU A 89 -5.83 -31.83 -4.22
N MET A 90 -5.45 -30.61 -3.83
CA MET A 90 -5.61 -29.40 -4.67
C MET A 90 -4.85 -29.46 -6.01
N LEU A 91 -3.74 -30.21 -6.06
CA LEU A 91 -2.86 -30.27 -7.24
C LEU A 91 -3.20 -31.44 -8.17
N LEU A 92 -4.21 -32.25 -7.84
CA LEU A 92 -4.64 -33.36 -8.70
C LEU A 92 -5.42 -32.84 -9.93
N SER A 93 -5.14 -33.44 -11.09
CA SER A 93 -5.95 -33.27 -12.30
C SER A 93 -7.31 -33.96 -12.17
N ASP A 94 -8.27 -33.59 -13.00
CA ASP A 94 -9.61 -34.22 -13.03
C ASP A 94 -9.54 -35.74 -13.26
N GLU A 95 -8.62 -36.18 -14.10
CA GLU A 95 -8.32 -37.59 -14.36
C GLU A 95 -7.89 -38.30 -13.06
N ASN A 96 -6.95 -37.72 -12.30
CA ASN A 96 -6.50 -38.29 -11.03
C ASN A 96 -7.59 -38.30 -9.95
N PHE A 97 -8.52 -37.34 -9.94
CA PHE A 97 -9.70 -37.39 -9.06
C PHE A 97 -10.62 -38.55 -9.41
N SER A 98 -10.84 -38.80 -10.71
CA SER A 98 -11.70 -39.88 -11.20
C SER A 98 -11.14 -41.30 -10.95
N GLU A 99 -9.84 -41.42 -10.66
CA GLU A 99 -9.17 -42.67 -10.29
C GLU A 99 -9.26 -43.01 -8.78
N ILE A 100 -9.69 -42.06 -7.94
CA ILE A 100 -9.77 -42.28 -6.49
C ILE A 100 -10.82 -43.35 -6.18
N LYS A 101 -12.04 -43.20 -6.74
CA LYS A 101 -13.21 -44.09 -6.57
C LYS A 101 -13.33 -44.67 -5.15
N PRO A 102 -13.50 -43.81 -4.13
CA PRO A 102 -13.56 -44.26 -2.74
C PRO A 102 -14.93 -44.84 -2.39
N ASP A 103 -14.93 -45.94 -1.63
CA ASP A 103 -16.10 -46.47 -0.94
C ASP A 103 -16.36 -45.72 0.38
N TYR A 104 -15.32 -45.14 1.00
CA TYR A 104 -15.43 -44.25 2.16
C TYR A 104 -14.43 -43.09 2.06
N ILE A 105 -14.81 -41.94 2.60
CA ILE A 105 -13.92 -40.78 2.75
C ILE A 105 -13.74 -40.48 4.24
N ILE A 106 -12.49 -40.34 4.67
CA ILE A 106 -12.13 -39.93 6.03
C ILE A 106 -11.42 -38.58 5.97
N LEU A 107 -11.98 -37.58 6.66
CA LEU A 107 -11.40 -36.26 6.84
C LEU A 107 -10.81 -36.15 8.26
N ASP A 108 -9.49 -36.30 8.37
CA ASP A 108 -8.76 -36.10 9.62
C ASP A 108 -8.44 -34.61 9.83
N GLU A 109 -8.59 -34.15 11.07
CA GLU A 109 -8.56 -32.74 11.46
C GLU A 109 -9.51 -31.88 10.58
N PHE A 110 -10.75 -32.34 10.39
CA PHE A 110 -11.71 -31.76 9.44
C PHE A 110 -12.02 -30.27 9.65
N HIS A 111 -11.77 -29.72 10.84
CA HIS A 111 -11.89 -28.28 11.10
C HIS A 111 -10.98 -27.44 10.18
N ARG A 112 -9.96 -28.06 9.58
CA ARG A 112 -9.07 -27.44 8.60
C ARG A 112 -9.64 -27.39 7.19
N CYS A 113 -10.62 -28.23 6.87
CA CYS A 113 -11.22 -28.33 5.52
C CYS A 113 -11.96 -27.06 5.10
N GLY A 114 -12.41 -26.22 6.03
CA GLY A 114 -13.06 -24.94 5.71
C GLY A 114 -12.13 -23.83 5.18
N ALA A 115 -10.81 -24.10 5.05
CA ALA A 115 -9.85 -23.14 4.50
C ALA A 115 -10.09 -22.90 3.01
N GLU A 116 -9.96 -21.65 2.55
CA GLU A 116 -10.25 -21.26 1.16
C GLU A 116 -9.59 -22.19 0.12
N TYR A 117 -8.31 -22.49 0.28
CA TYR A 117 -7.57 -23.30 -0.68
C TYR A 117 -7.73 -24.82 -0.47
N TRP A 118 -7.62 -25.31 0.77
CA TRP A 118 -7.78 -26.74 1.06
C TRP A 118 -9.21 -27.22 0.82
N GLY A 119 -10.18 -26.36 1.12
CA GLY A 119 -11.59 -26.59 0.93
C GLY A 119 -11.97 -26.80 -0.53
N MET A 120 -11.31 -26.11 -1.48
CA MET A 120 -11.57 -26.34 -2.92
C MET A 120 -11.31 -27.79 -3.35
N GLY A 121 -10.22 -28.40 -2.87
CA GLY A 121 -9.89 -29.79 -3.19
C GLY A 121 -10.87 -30.77 -2.55
N VAL A 122 -11.24 -30.53 -1.28
CA VAL A 122 -12.20 -31.36 -0.53
C VAL A 122 -13.59 -31.25 -1.15
N GLN A 123 -14.07 -30.04 -1.42
CA GLN A 123 -15.36 -29.79 -2.04
C GLN A 123 -15.45 -30.48 -3.41
N LYS A 124 -14.41 -30.37 -4.24
CA LYS A 124 -14.36 -31.07 -5.52
C LYS A 124 -14.42 -32.59 -5.38
N LEU A 125 -13.77 -33.16 -4.36
CA LEU A 125 -13.86 -34.59 -4.06
C LEU A 125 -15.29 -34.99 -3.68
N LEU A 126 -15.93 -34.22 -2.79
CA LEU A 126 -17.28 -34.47 -2.32
C LEU A 126 -18.33 -34.28 -3.42
N GLU A 127 -18.15 -33.30 -4.31
CA GLU A 127 -19.01 -33.08 -5.48
C GLU A 127 -18.89 -34.21 -6.52
N MET A 128 -17.71 -34.81 -6.65
CA MET A 128 -17.48 -35.92 -7.57
C MET A 128 -18.02 -37.25 -7.03
N TYR A 129 -18.03 -37.42 -5.71
CA TYR A 129 -18.48 -38.64 -5.02
C TYR A 129 -19.55 -38.32 -3.95
N PRO A 130 -20.73 -37.80 -4.34
CA PRO A 130 -21.73 -37.30 -3.40
C PRO A 130 -22.39 -38.39 -2.55
N ASP A 131 -22.44 -39.62 -3.06
CA ASP A 131 -23.07 -40.77 -2.38
C ASP A 131 -22.09 -41.56 -1.50
N THR A 132 -20.80 -41.18 -1.48
CA THR A 132 -19.78 -41.89 -0.70
C THR A 132 -19.85 -41.49 0.78
N PRO A 133 -19.99 -42.44 1.72
CA PRO A 133 -20.04 -42.12 3.15
C PRO A 133 -18.79 -41.39 3.66
N LEU A 134 -19.02 -40.36 4.48
CA LEU A 134 -18.04 -39.39 4.93
C LEU A 134 -17.89 -39.41 6.46
N LEU A 135 -16.68 -39.72 6.95
CA LEU A 135 -16.31 -39.67 8.36
C LEU A 135 -15.36 -38.50 8.64
N GLY A 136 -15.72 -37.63 9.58
CA GLY A 136 -14.86 -36.57 10.09
C GLY A 136 -14.28 -36.92 11.45
N LEU A 137 -12.96 -36.77 11.62
CA LEU A 137 -12.29 -36.86 12.91
C LEU A 137 -11.64 -35.52 13.25
N SER A 138 -11.93 -34.94 14.42
CA SER A 138 -11.28 -33.69 14.83
C SER A 138 -11.29 -33.52 16.36
N ALA A 139 -10.35 -32.73 16.88
CA ALA A 139 -10.40 -32.28 18.28
C ALA A 139 -11.36 -31.10 18.51
N THR A 140 -11.84 -30.49 17.43
CA THR A 140 -12.74 -29.34 17.45
C THR A 140 -13.63 -29.36 16.21
N ALA A 141 -14.89 -28.97 16.34
CA ALA A 141 -15.76 -28.66 15.21
C ALA A 141 -15.51 -27.25 14.64
N ILE A 142 -15.08 -26.32 15.49
CA ILE A 142 -15.02 -24.88 15.22
C ILE A 142 -13.71 -24.47 14.56
N ARG A 143 -13.83 -23.62 13.54
CA ARG A 143 -12.72 -22.99 12.82
C ARG A 143 -12.55 -21.52 13.20
N TYR A 144 -11.54 -21.23 14.05
CA TYR A 144 -11.34 -19.90 14.65
C TYR A 144 -10.89 -18.80 13.69
N LEU A 145 -10.08 -19.13 12.69
CA LEU A 145 -9.46 -18.14 11.80
C LEU A 145 -10.44 -17.47 10.83
N ASP A 146 -11.66 -18.03 10.70
CA ASP A 146 -12.69 -17.61 9.74
C ASP A 146 -14.06 -17.46 10.43
N ASN A 147 -14.21 -16.49 11.36
CA ASN A 147 -15.48 -16.20 12.06
C ASN A 147 -16.08 -17.34 12.91
N GLN A 148 -15.26 -18.26 13.45
CA GLN A 148 -15.74 -19.37 14.29
C GLN A 148 -16.79 -20.25 13.60
N ARG A 149 -16.64 -20.49 12.30
CA ARG A 149 -17.50 -21.40 11.53
C ARG A 149 -17.50 -22.80 12.12
N ASP A 150 -18.67 -23.42 12.16
CA ASP A 150 -18.83 -24.80 12.59
C ASP A 150 -18.70 -25.73 11.37
N MET A 151 -17.61 -26.52 11.34
CA MET A 151 -17.37 -27.42 10.23
C MET A 151 -18.24 -28.68 10.27
N THR A 152 -18.89 -28.99 11.41
CA THR A 152 -19.88 -30.06 11.48
C THR A 152 -21.15 -29.68 10.73
N ASP A 153 -21.63 -28.45 10.89
CA ASP A 153 -22.77 -27.94 10.13
C ASP A 153 -22.47 -27.89 8.63
N GLU A 154 -21.27 -27.42 8.25
CA GLU A 154 -20.95 -27.18 6.83
C GLU A 154 -20.61 -28.44 6.04
N LEU A 155 -19.91 -29.41 6.64
CA LEU A 155 -19.45 -30.61 5.93
C LEU A 155 -20.27 -31.85 6.28
N PHE A 156 -20.84 -31.89 7.48
CA PHE A 156 -21.52 -33.05 8.03
C PHE A 156 -23.01 -32.81 8.27
N ASP A 157 -23.57 -31.68 7.85
CA ASP A 157 -24.98 -31.30 8.06
C ASP A 157 -25.40 -31.38 9.54
N GLY A 158 -24.47 -31.09 10.46
CA GLY A 158 -24.66 -31.17 11.92
C GLY A 158 -24.67 -32.60 12.47
N ASN A 159 -24.36 -33.62 11.66
CA ASN A 159 -24.37 -35.03 12.09
C ASN A 159 -23.12 -35.37 12.93
N ILE A 160 -23.23 -35.17 14.25
CA ILE A 160 -22.18 -35.52 15.22
C ILE A 160 -22.49 -36.88 15.85
N ALA A 161 -21.69 -37.90 15.52
CA ALA A 161 -21.84 -39.26 16.04
C ALA A 161 -21.37 -39.37 17.50
N SER A 162 -20.34 -38.61 17.87
CA SER A 162 -19.83 -38.57 19.24
C SER A 162 -19.05 -37.29 19.49
N GLU A 163 -19.35 -36.63 20.60
CA GLU A 163 -18.64 -35.44 21.07
C GLU A 163 -18.17 -35.65 22.51
N MET A 164 -16.95 -35.19 22.80
CA MET A 164 -16.37 -35.22 24.13
C MET A 164 -15.47 -34.00 24.32
N THR A 165 -15.59 -33.32 25.45
CA THR A 165 -14.71 -32.19 25.81
C THR A 165 -13.47 -32.69 26.55
N LEU A 166 -12.45 -31.83 26.67
CA LEU A 166 -11.24 -32.18 27.41
C LEU A 166 -11.57 -32.41 28.90
N GLY A 167 -12.42 -31.56 29.48
CA GLY A 167 -12.90 -31.74 30.85
C GLY A 167 -13.67 -33.05 31.05
N ASP A 168 -14.57 -33.42 30.11
CA ASP A 168 -15.30 -34.70 30.18
C ASP A 168 -14.35 -35.91 30.14
N ALA A 169 -13.35 -35.89 29.25
CA ALA A 169 -12.35 -36.96 29.15
C ALA A 169 -11.55 -37.15 30.45
N ILE A 170 -11.19 -36.05 31.13
CA ILE A 170 -10.52 -36.10 32.44
C ILE A 170 -11.48 -36.65 33.51
N VAL A 171 -12.72 -36.15 33.55
CA VAL A 171 -13.73 -36.59 34.53
C VAL A 171 -14.01 -38.08 34.44
N ARG A 172 -14.09 -38.61 33.22
CA ARG A 172 -14.31 -40.04 32.94
C ARG A 172 -13.09 -40.94 33.17
N GLY A 173 -11.94 -40.35 33.52
CA GLY A 173 -10.68 -41.08 33.67
C GLY A 173 -10.12 -41.63 32.35
N ILE A 174 -10.55 -41.07 31.20
CA ILE A 174 -9.98 -41.39 29.88
C ILE A 174 -8.60 -40.75 29.75
N LEU A 175 -8.43 -39.55 30.29
CA LEU A 175 -7.16 -38.83 30.39
C LEU A 175 -6.81 -38.56 31.85
N ASP A 176 -5.55 -38.71 32.22
CA ASP A 176 -5.08 -38.41 33.57
C ASP A 176 -5.10 -36.89 33.85
N PRO A 177 -5.50 -36.44 35.06
CA PRO A 177 -5.53 -35.02 35.39
C PRO A 177 -4.11 -34.43 35.48
N PRO A 178 -3.77 -33.41 34.68
CA PRO A 178 -2.44 -32.81 34.71
C PRO A 178 -2.19 -32.03 36.01
N LYS A 179 -0.92 -31.84 36.35
CA LYS A 179 -0.49 -30.86 37.36
C LYS A 179 -0.27 -29.51 36.66
N TYR A 180 -1.06 -28.51 37.02
CA TYR A 180 -1.02 -27.20 36.37
C TYR A 180 -0.27 -26.18 37.21
N ILE A 181 0.67 -25.46 36.62
CA ILE A 181 1.50 -24.45 37.29
C ILE A 181 1.38 -23.17 36.52
N LEU A 182 0.78 -22.16 37.15
CA LEU A 182 0.62 -20.84 36.56
C LEU A 182 1.65 -19.89 37.17
N SER A 183 2.43 -19.22 36.32
CA SER A 183 3.42 -18.22 36.71
C SER A 183 3.52 -17.07 35.70
N ILE A 184 4.22 -15.99 36.05
CA ILE A 184 4.47 -14.83 35.18
C ILE A 184 5.97 -14.74 34.89
N PHE A 185 6.33 -14.53 33.62
CA PHE A 185 7.71 -14.31 33.21
C PHE A 185 8.07 -12.83 33.06
N SER A 186 7.18 -12.01 32.50
CA SER A 186 7.43 -10.59 32.24
C SER A 186 6.26 -9.74 32.69
N TYR A 187 6.58 -8.65 33.38
CA TYR A 187 5.58 -7.73 33.94
C TYR A 187 6.02 -6.25 33.89
N GLN A 188 7.30 -5.97 33.57
CA GLN A 188 7.85 -4.62 33.67
C GLN A 188 7.18 -3.62 32.72
N LYS A 189 6.93 -4.04 31.47
CA LYS A 189 6.27 -3.19 30.48
C LYS A 189 4.82 -2.88 30.84
N ASP A 190 4.12 -3.85 31.42
CA ASP A 190 2.74 -3.70 31.86
C ASP A 190 2.68 -2.80 33.09
N LEU A 191 3.57 -3.00 34.07
CA LEU A 191 3.70 -2.11 35.23
C LEU A 191 3.94 -0.64 34.82
N ASP A 192 4.82 -0.40 33.84
CA ASP A 192 5.09 0.95 33.33
C ASP A 192 3.85 1.60 32.69
N GLU A 193 2.95 0.79 32.10
CA GLU A 193 1.68 1.25 31.52
C GLU A 193 0.63 1.54 32.60
N TYR A 194 0.50 0.67 33.60
CA TYR A 194 -0.36 0.89 34.77
C TYR A 194 0.08 2.10 35.59
N GLU A 195 1.39 2.31 35.77
CA GLU A 195 1.93 3.52 36.40
C GLU A 195 1.48 4.81 35.71
N LYS A 196 1.49 4.83 34.37
CA LYS A 196 1.02 5.99 33.60
C LYS A 196 -0.47 6.18 33.81
N ARG A 197 -1.27 5.11 33.82
CA ARG A 197 -2.72 5.17 34.06
C ARG A 197 -3.05 5.70 35.47
N VAL A 198 -2.37 5.19 36.50
CA VAL A 198 -2.50 5.68 37.89
C VAL A 198 -2.12 7.16 37.98
N LYS A 199 -0.97 7.56 37.43
CA LYS A 199 -0.51 8.97 37.43
C LYS A 199 -1.49 9.91 36.73
N ASN A 200 -2.15 9.45 35.67
CA ASN A 200 -3.12 10.21 34.89
C ASN A 200 -4.56 10.16 35.46
N ALA A 201 -4.82 9.41 36.54
CA ALA A 201 -6.14 9.34 37.16
C ALA A 201 -6.53 10.72 37.74
N ARG A 202 -7.67 11.27 37.31
CA ARG A 202 -8.09 12.66 37.61
C ARG A 202 -8.49 12.89 39.06
N TYR A 203 -9.04 11.88 39.74
CA TYR A 203 -9.52 12.00 41.12
C TYR A 203 -8.48 11.50 42.12
N LYS A 204 -8.20 12.31 43.15
CA LYS A 204 -7.21 11.98 44.17
C LYS A 204 -7.53 10.68 44.92
N SER A 205 -8.77 10.48 45.35
CA SER A 205 -9.19 9.26 46.07
C SER A 205 -9.07 7.98 45.26
N MET A 206 -9.22 8.06 43.94
CA MET A 206 -9.02 6.97 42.99
C MET A 206 -7.52 6.71 42.79
N ARG A 207 -6.75 7.78 42.57
CA ARG A 207 -5.29 7.71 42.42
C ARG A 207 -4.62 7.10 43.63
N ASP A 208 -4.99 7.54 44.84
CA ASP A 208 -4.40 7.07 46.09
C ASP A 208 -4.65 5.56 46.29
N LYS A 209 -5.87 5.07 46.00
CA LYS A 209 -6.20 3.63 46.07
C LYS A 209 -5.51 2.81 44.97
N ALA A 210 -5.46 3.34 43.74
CA ALA A 210 -4.80 2.67 42.63
C ALA A 210 -3.28 2.61 42.83
N GLU A 211 -2.69 3.64 43.45
CA GLU A 211 -1.28 3.67 43.83
C GLU A 211 -0.97 2.64 44.94
N GLU A 212 -1.87 2.49 45.92
CA GLU A 212 -1.78 1.43 46.93
C GLU A 212 -1.78 0.03 46.32
N TYR A 213 -2.74 -0.26 45.41
CA TYR A 213 -2.80 -1.56 44.75
C TYR A 213 -1.64 -1.81 43.80
N LEU A 214 -1.15 -0.78 43.11
CA LEU A 214 0.03 -0.88 42.24
C LEU A 214 1.30 -1.21 43.03
N GLU A 215 1.51 -0.56 44.18
CA GLU A 215 2.63 -0.86 45.08
C GLU A 215 2.52 -2.26 45.69
N ALA A 216 1.32 -2.69 46.06
CA ALA A 216 1.08 -4.06 46.52
C ALA A 216 1.36 -5.09 45.42
N LEU A 217 0.94 -4.82 44.18
CA LEU A 217 1.18 -5.67 43.02
C LEU A 217 2.68 -5.80 42.71
N ARG A 218 3.42 -4.69 42.74
CA ARG A 218 4.90 -4.68 42.62
C ARG A 218 5.56 -5.59 43.64
N ARG A 219 5.18 -5.45 44.92
CA ARG A 219 5.74 -6.29 46.00
C ARG A 219 5.37 -7.77 45.85
N ALA A 220 4.19 -8.08 45.33
CA ALA A 220 3.78 -9.45 45.07
C ALA A 220 4.59 -10.06 43.93
N LEU A 221 4.85 -9.31 42.85
CA LEU A 221 5.68 -9.71 41.73
C LEU A 221 7.16 -9.86 42.12
N ASP A 222 7.71 -8.95 42.93
CA ASP A 222 9.10 -9.04 43.43
C ASP A 222 9.31 -10.24 44.37
N LYS A 223 8.25 -10.68 45.05
CA LYS A 223 8.25 -11.87 45.90
C LYS A 223 7.89 -13.16 45.15
N ALA A 224 7.50 -13.06 43.87
CA ALA A 224 7.16 -14.22 43.08
C ALA A 224 8.40 -15.12 42.93
N GLU A 225 8.18 -16.42 43.05
CA GLU A 225 9.22 -17.43 42.91
C GLU A 225 9.79 -17.37 41.49
N LYS A 226 11.12 -17.37 41.37
CA LYS A 226 11.77 -17.28 40.06
C LYS A 226 11.51 -18.55 39.24
N LEU A 227 11.55 -18.43 37.92
CA LEU A 227 11.24 -19.56 37.03
C LEU A 227 12.20 -20.74 37.21
N ASP A 228 13.47 -20.50 37.50
CA ASP A 228 14.45 -21.55 37.76
C ASP A 228 14.13 -22.38 39.01
N ASP A 229 13.64 -21.73 40.07
CA ASP A 229 13.14 -22.41 41.28
C ASP A 229 11.83 -23.19 41.00
N ILE A 230 10.93 -22.62 40.19
CA ILE A 230 9.67 -23.27 39.80
C ILE A 230 9.93 -24.53 38.98
N PHE A 231 10.79 -24.45 37.97
CA PHE A 231 11.14 -25.60 37.15
C PHE A 231 11.88 -26.66 37.98
N ASP A 232 12.82 -26.26 38.85
CA ASP A 232 13.51 -27.19 39.74
C ASP A 232 12.55 -27.98 40.63
N LYS A 233 11.58 -27.29 41.24
CA LYS A 233 10.64 -27.91 42.17
C LYS A 233 9.62 -28.82 41.50
N HIS A 234 9.23 -28.51 40.28
CA HIS A 234 8.04 -29.10 39.66
C HIS A 234 8.31 -29.95 38.41
N MET A 235 9.51 -29.91 37.84
CA MET A 235 9.94 -30.89 36.84
C MET A 235 10.44 -32.16 37.54
N GLU A 236 9.51 -33.02 37.94
CA GLU A 236 9.81 -34.26 38.65
C GLU A 236 10.64 -35.23 37.80
N ASN A 237 10.34 -35.33 36.50
CA ASN A 237 11.18 -36.04 35.54
C ASN A 237 12.26 -35.12 34.97
N ARG A 238 13.46 -35.21 35.54
CA ARG A 238 14.64 -34.40 35.17
C ARG A 238 15.18 -34.71 33.77
N ALA A 239 14.99 -35.94 33.28
CA ALA A 239 15.36 -36.36 31.93
C ALA A 239 14.14 -36.40 30.96
N GLY A 240 13.02 -35.78 31.39
CA GLY A 240 11.75 -35.84 30.67
C GLY A 240 11.75 -35.07 29.35
N LYS A 241 10.79 -35.39 28.49
CA LYS A 241 10.50 -34.68 27.24
C LYS A 241 9.48 -33.57 27.51
N TYR A 242 9.83 -32.32 27.21
CA TYR A 242 8.93 -31.18 27.34
C TYR A 242 8.78 -30.43 26.02
N ILE A 243 7.56 -29.99 25.72
CA ILE A 243 7.27 -29.17 24.54
C ILE A 243 7.07 -27.72 24.97
N VAL A 244 7.80 -26.80 24.34
CA VAL A 244 7.79 -25.38 24.66
C VAL A 244 7.14 -24.60 23.52
N PHE A 245 6.04 -23.89 23.80
CA PHE A 245 5.30 -23.12 22.80
C PHE A 245 5.66 -21.63 22.83
N CYS A 246 6.17 -21.12 21.71
CA CYS A 246 6.65 -19.76 21.51
C CYS A 246 5.77 -18.98 20.51
N ALA A 247 5.74 -17.65 20.62
CA ALA A 247 4.88 -16.79 19.80
C ALA A 247 5.30 -16.71 18.32
N ASN A 248 6.60 -16.59 18.06
CA ASN A 248 7.21 -16.46 16.73
C ASN A 248 8.70 -16.82 16.81
N ARG A 249 9.45 -16.69 15.70
CA ARG A 249 10.88 -17.07 15.64
C ARG A 249 11.76 -16.21 16.56
N GLU A 250 11.60 -14.89 16.52
CA GLU A 250 12.35 -13.97 17.39
C GLU A 250 12.12 -14.30 18.88
N HIS A 251 10.86 -14.55 19.25
CA HIS A 251 10.51 -14.98 20.60
C HIS A 251 11.11 -16.34 20.96
N MET A 252 11.17 -17.30 20.02
CA MET A 252 11.80 -18.60 20.27
C MET A 252 13.29 -18.44 20.58
N ASP A 253 14.01 -17.68 19.75
CA ASP A 253 15.44 -17.40 19.95
C ASP A 253 15.67 -16.73 21.33
N ASP A 254 14.85 -15.73 21.68
CA ASP A 254 14.90 -15.05 23.00
C ASP A 254 14.61 -15.97 24.20
N MET A 255 13.84 -17.04 24.02
CA MET A 255 13.53 -18.00 25.08
C MET A 255 14.61 -19.08 25.19
N ILE A 256 15.18 -19.51 24.06
CA ILE A 256 16.31 -20.44 24.02
C ILE A 256 17.53 -19.83 24.72
N ASP A 257 17.80 -18.54 24.49
CA ASP A 257 18.88 -17.80 25.18
C ASP A 257 18.74 -17.80 26.71
N LYS A 258 17.52 -18.01 27.24
CA LYS A 258 17.22 -18.09 28.68
C LYS A 258 17.17 -19.51 29.21
N ALA A 259 17.22 -20.52 28.35
CA ALA A 259 17.12 -21.92 28.75
C ALA A 259 18.23 -22.30 29.75
N ASP A 260 19.44 -21.80 29.53
CA ASP A 260 20.58 -22.00 30.43
C ASP A 260 20.32 -21.43 31.84
N GLU A 261 19.61 -20.31 31.96
CA GLU A 261 19.26 -19.71 33.25
C GLU A 261 18.12 -20.50 33.93
N TRP A 262 17.06 -20.79 33.19
CA TRP A 262 15.83 -21.38 33.74
C TRP A 262 15.97 -22.85 34.10
N PHE A 263 16.72 -23.61 33.30
CA PHE A 263 16.82 -25.06 33.49
C PHE A 263 18.12 -25.48 34.19
N HIS A 264 19.01 -24.55 34.53
CA HIS A 264 20.31 -24.87 35.15
C HIS A 264 20.23 -25.80 36.37
N LYS A 265 19.22 -25.58 37.21
CA LYS A 265 18.95 -26.37 38.43
C LYS A 265 18.35 -27.74 38.11
N VAL A 266 17.69 -27.88 36.96
CA VAL A 266 17.09 -29.12 36.47
C VAL A 266 18.11 -29.99 35.76
N ASP A 267 18.79 -29.43 34.77
CA ASP A 267 19.88 -30.03 34.02
C ASP A 267 20.86 -28.93 33.61
N LYS A 268 22.16 -29.18 33.81
CA LYS A 268 23.21 -28.22 33.44
C LYS A 268 23.40 -28.13 31.92
N ARG A 269 22.92 -29.13 31.16
CA ARG A 269 23.08 -29.23 29.71
C ARG A 269 21.83 -29.86 29.07
N PRO A 270 20.68 -29.16 29.09
CA PRO A 270 19.49 -29.66 28.43
C PRO A 270 19.73 -29.80 26.93
N HIS A 271 19.17 -30.84 26.32
CA HIS A 271 19.11 -30.98 24.87
C HIS A 271 17.98 -30.11 24.33
N ILE A 272 18.33 -29.15 23.48
CA ILE A 272 17.39 -28.20 22.89
C ILE A 272 17.16 -28.58 21.43
N TYR A 273 15.89 -28.70 21.07
CA TYR A 273 15.41 -29.00 19.73
C TYR A 273 14.50 -27.87 19.25
N GLU A 274 14.57 -27.53 17.97
CA GLU A 274 13.81 -26.42 17.38
C GLU A 274 12.92 -26.92 16.23
N ALA A 275 11.63 -26.55 16.28
CA ALA A 275 10.67 -26.90 15.24
C ALA A 275 9.86 -25.67 14.75
N TYR A 276 10.13 -25.23 13.52
CA TYR A 276 9.41 -24.14 12.83
C TYR A 276 9.21 -24.46 11.33
N SER A 277 8.06 -24.09 10.73
CA SER A 277 7.59 -24.70 9.47
C SER A 277 8.29 -24.24 8.19
N ASN A 278 8.79 -25.23 7.42
CA ASN A 278 8.61 -25.49 5.97
C ASN A 278 9.75 -26.36 5.37
N ASP A 279 10.58 -26.99 6.21
CA ASP A 279 11.82 -27.63 5.76
C ASP A 279 11.95 -29.12 6.18
N PRO A 280 12.60 -29.98 5.38
CA PRO A 280 12.95 -31.35 5.76
C PRO A 280 13.84 -31.43 7.02
N GLU A 281 14.67 -30.42 7.31
CA GLU A 281 15.48 -30.39 8.55
C GLU A 281 14.61 -30.30 9.81
N THR A 282 13.42 -29.71 9.72
CA THR A 282 12.47 -29.68 10.85
C THR A 282 11.93 -31.07 11.19
N SER A 283 11.86 -31.97 10.21
CA SER A 283 11.54 -33.38 10.48
C SER A 283 12.69 -34.11 11.18
N LYS A 284 13.93 -33.65 11.01
CA LYS A 284 15.12 -34.23 11.63
C LYS A 284 15.21 -33.89 13.11
N ALA A 285 15.14 -32.61 13.48
CA ALA A 285 15.21 -32.19 14.89
C ALA A 285 14.07 -32.81 15.73
N PHE A 286 12.88 -32.93 15.13
CA PHE A 286 11.76 -33.61 15.77
C PHE A 286 11.97 -35.12 15.93
N HIS A 287 12.52 -35.77 14.91
CA HIS A 287 12.86 -37.20 14.97
C HIS A 287 13.97 -37.46 16.01
N GLU A 288 15.01 -36.62 16.04
CA GLU A 288 16.06 -36.66 17.06
C GLU A 288 15.47 -36.48 18.46
N PHE A 289 14.50 -35.57 18.67
CA PHE A 289 13.78 -35.44 19.93
C PHE A 289 12.96 -36.69 20.31
N LYS A 290 12.30 -37.34 19.34
CA LYS A 290 11.53 -38.57 19.58
C LYS A 290 12.45 -39.73 19.98
N GLU A 291 13.58 -39.88 19.30
CA GLU A 291 14.56 -40.95 19.53
C GLU A 291 15.51 -40.68 20.72
N ASP A 292 15.59 -39.44 21.20
CA ASP A 292 16.45 -39.09 22.32
C ASP A 292 15.95 -39.73 23.63
N ASN A 293 16.66 -40.77 24.03
CA ASN A 293 16.50 -41.52 25.28
C ASN A 293 17.70 -41.32 26.22
N SER A 294 18.46 -40.23 26.06
CA SER A 294 19.58 -39.88 26.96
C SER A 294 19.09 -39.59 28.39
N ASP A 295 20.01 -39.44 29.34
CA ASP A 295 19.66 -39.06 30.72
C ASP A 295 19.54 -37.52 30.91
N HIS A 296 19.53 -36.75 29.81
CA HIS A 296 19.42 -35.28 29.81
C HIS A 296 17.97 -34.80 29.67
N LEU A 297 17.68 -33.57 30.10
CA LEU A 297 16.41 -32.90 29.87
C LEU A 297 16.23 -32.61 28.37
N LYS A 298 15.07 -32.90 27.78
CA LYS A 298 14.79 -32.59 26.36
C LYS A 298 13.74 -31.51 26.25
N LEU A 299 14.09 -30.42 25.57
CA LEU A 299 13.23 -29.27 25.36
C LEU A 299 13.00 -29.08 23.86
N LEU A 300 11.76 -29.25 23.41
CA LEU A 300 11.37 -28.99 22.03
C LEU A 300 10.65 -27.65 21.91
N TYR A 301 11.35 -26.64 21.42
CA TYR A 301 10.78 -25.32 21.14
C TYR A 301 10.01 -25.31 19.82
N CYS A 302 8.77 -24.83 19.84
CA CYS A 302 7.90 -24.80 18.67
C CYS A 302 7.00 -23.55 18.63
N ILE A 303 6.54 -23.16 17.44
CA ILE A 303 5.63 -22.02 17.24
C ILE A 303 4.22 -22.52 16.93
N ASP A 304 4.00 -23.03 15.70
CA ASP A 304 2.69 -23.49 15.25
C ASP A 304 2.67 -24.89 14.62
N MET A 305 3.85 -25.49 14.36
CA MET A 305 3.96 -26.81 13.73
C MET A 305 3.33 -27.91 14.58
N LEU A 306 3.45 -27.80 15.91
CA LEU A 306 2.89 -28.75 16.87
C LEU A 306 1.57 -28.27 17.46
N ASN A 307 0.79 -27.45 16.75
CA ASN A 307 -0.59 -27.23 17.18
C ASN A 307 -1.47 -28.42 16.76
N GLU A 308 -1.19 -29.10 15.64
CA GLU A 308 -2.08 -30.15 15.08
C GLU A 308 -1.41 -31.48 14.73
N GLY A 309 -2.16 -32.58 14.91
CA GLY A 309 -1.92 -33.92 14.36
C GLY A 309 -0.67 -34.74 14.76
N VAL A 310 0.23 -34.23 15.60
CA VAL A 310 1.43 -35.00 16.02
C VAL A 310 1.35 -35.33 17.50
N HIS A 311 1.25 -36.60 17.87
CA HIS A 311 1.35 -37.03 19.27
C HIS A 311 2.77 -37.53 19.53
N VAL A 312 3.38 -37.10 20.64
CA VAL A 312 4.72 -37.55 21.05
C VAL A 312 4.57 -38.40 22.28
N ASP A 313 5.13 -39.60 22.23
CA ASP A 313 5.15 -40.48 23.38
C ASP A 313 6.06 -39.95 24.49
N ASP A 314 5.64 -40.19 25.74
CA ASP A 314 6.41 -39.95 26.96
C ASP A 314 6.75 -38.47 27.22
N VAL A 315 5.90 -37.57 26.72
CA VAL A 315 5.93 -36.16 27.06
C VAL A 315 5.60 -36.00 28.56
N SER A 316 6.60 -35.53 29.31
CA SER A 316 6.50 -35.31 30.75
C SER A 316 5.81 -33.98 31.08
N GLY A 317 5.72 -33.05 30.12
CA GLY A 317 4.99 -31.81 30.31
C GLY A 317 5.01 -30.85 29.11
N VAL A 318 4.26 -29.76 29.24
CA VAL A 318 4.17 -28.67 28.26
C VAL A 318 4.47 -27.35 28.94
N ILE A 319 5.22 -26.48 28.26
CA ILE A 319 5.56 -25.13 28.71
C ILE A 319 4.96 -24.12 27.71
N LEU A 320 4.02 -23.30 28.17
CA LEU A 320 3.37 -22.27 27.38
C LEU A 320 4.06 -20.94 27.70
N LEU A 321 4.82 -20.39 26.74
CA LEU A 321 5.51 -19.09 26.89
C LEU A 321 4.80 -17.97 26.12
N ARG A 322 3.62 -18.23 25.55
CA ARG A 322 2.87 -17.25 24.75
C ARG A 322 1.42 -17.14 25.20
N PRO A 323 0.79 -15.97 25.08
CA PRO A 323 -0.65 -15.85 25.16
C PRO A 323 -1.30 -16.65 24.03
N THR A 324 -1.95 -17.76 24.36
CA THR A 324 -2.69 -18.56 23.38
C THR A 324 -4.14 -18.07 23.36
N ILE A 325 -4.41 -17.12 22.46
CA ILE A 325 -5.69 -16.38 22.37
C ILE A 325 -6.89 -17.31 22.07
N SER A 326 -6.67 -18.42 21.35
CA SER A 326 -7.72 -19.39 21.05
C SER A 326 -7.80 -20.45 22.16
N PRO A 327 -8.96 -20.59 22.85
CA PRO A 327 -9.17 -21.67 23.82
C PRO A 327 -9.00 -23.06 23.21
N ILE A 328 -9.24 -23.21 21.90
CA ILE A 328 -9.12 -24.48 21.22
C ILE A 328 -7.67 -24.83 20.89
N ILE A 329 -6.85 -23.88 20.43
CA ILE A 329 -5.41 -24.11 20.29
C ILE A 329 -4.80 -24.43 21.66
N TYR A 330 -5.22 -23.72 22.71
CA TYR A 330 -4.77 -23.96 24.08
C TYR A 330 -5.11 -25.39 24.55
N LYS A 331 -6.35 -25.85 24.37
CA LYS A 331 -6.76 -27.24 24.67
C LYS A 331 -5.99 -28.27 23.85
N GLN A 332 -5.75 -28.00 22.56
CA GLN A 332 -4.97 -28.88 21.69
C GLN A 332 -3.51 -29.01 22.14
N GLN A 333 -2.90 -27.90 22.58
CA GLN A 333 -1.52 -27.87 23.11
C GLN A 333 -1.39 -28.67 24.40
N ILE A 334 -2.33 -28.49 25.33
CA ILE A 334 -2.36 -29.24 26.59
C ILE A 334 -2.64 -30.72 26.35
N GLY A 335 -3.57 -31.05 25.46
CA GLY A 335 -3.91 -32.43 25.10
C GLY A 335 -2.78 -33.20 24.43
N ARG A 336 -1.62 -32.59 24.18
CA ARG A 336 -0.40 -33.29 23.72
C ARG A 336 0.41 -33.89 24.85
N ALA A 337 0.29 -33.35 26.05
CA ALA A 337 0.88 -33.95 27.24
C ALA A 337 0.00 -35.10 27.78
N LEU A 338 -1.26 -35.17 27.33
CA LEU A 338 -2.27 -36.11 27.81
C LEU A 338 -2.42 -37.27 26.82
N SER A 339 -2.49 -38.50 27.33
CA SER A 339 -2.63 -39.71 26.52
C SER A 339 -3.47 -40.75 27.25
N ALA A 340 -4.45 -41.34 26.56
CA ALA A 340 -5.26 -42.42 27.13
C ALA A 340 -4.40 -43.69 27.32
N GLY A 341 -4.53 -44.34 28.48
CA GLY A 341 -3.87 -45.62 28.77
C GLY A 341 -2.42 -45.54 29.27
N LYS A 342 -1.84 -44.34 29.44
CA LYS A 342 -0.54 -44.14 30.09
C LYS A 342 -0.73 -43.59 31.50
N SER A 343 0.02 -44.11 32.48
CA SER A 343 -0.08 -43.75 33.91
C SER A 343 0.94 -42.67 34.34
N GLN A 344 1.23 -41.71 33.47
CA GLN A 344 2.14 -40.61 33.79
C GLN A 344 1.33 -39.32 33.95
N ARG A 345 1.52 -38.64 35.08
CA ARG A 345 0.87 -37.36 35.37
C ARG A 345 1.68 -36.21 34.76
N PRO A 346 1.24 -35.60 33.63
CA PRO A 346 2.02 -34.56 33.00
C PRO A 346 1.94 -33.24 33.76
N VAL A 347 2.99 -32.41 33.62
CA VAL A 347 3.05 -31.07 34.19
C VAL A 347 2.86 -30.01 33.11
N ILE A 348 1.94 -29.08 33.33
CA ILE A 348 1.71 -27.95 32.43
C ILE A 348 2.21 -26.69 33.11
N PHE A 349 3.24 -26.08 32.54
CA PHE A 349 3.74 -24.77 32.94
C PHE A 349 3.10 -23.73 32.04
N ASP A 350 2.17 -22.95 32.57
CA ASP A 350 1.60 -21.80 31.90
C ASP A 350 2.30 -20.53 32.39
N ILE A 351 3.20 -20.04 31.56
CA ILE A 351 4.09 -18.94 31.90
C ILE A 351 3.65 -17.75 31.07
N VAL A 352 2.87 -16.90 31.73
CA VAL A 352 2.23 -15.78 31.06
C VAL A 352 3.23 -14.63 30.90
N ASN A 353 3.34 -14.12 29.67
CA ASN A 353 4.22 -12.99 29.34
C ASN A 353 3.64 -11.61 29.68
N ASN A 354 2.36 -11.53 30.08
CA ASN A 354 1.68 -10.28 30.45
C ASN A 354 0.55 -10.58 31.44
N ILE A 355 0.40 -9.71 32.44
CA ILE A 355 -0.60 -9.76 33.52
C ILE A 355 -2.04 -9.89 32.98
N GLU A 356 -2.37 -9.37 31.80
CA GLU A 356 -3.71 -9.39 31.20
C GLU A 356 -4.19 -10.80 30.77
N ASN A 357 -3.30 -11.79 30.63
CA ASN A 357 -3.61 -13.10 30.04
C ASN A 357 -3.75 -14.23 31.08
N LEU A 358 -4.15 -13.90 32.30
CA LEU A 358 -4.13 -14.79 33.48
C LEU A 358 -5.31 -15.79 33.59
N TYR A 359 -6.13 -15.95 32.55
CA TYR A 359 -7.49 -16.56 32.63
C TYR A 359 -7.71 -17.86 31.83
N SER A 360 -6.69 -18.44 31.18
CA SER A 360 -6.89 -19.56 30.23
C SER A 360 -7.40 -20.88 30.85
N ILE A 361 -7.05 -21.15 32.12
CA ILE A 361 -7.36 -22.40 32.82
C ILE A 361 -8.84 -22.53 33.27
N ASP A 362 -9.57 -21.43 33.36
CA ASP A 362 -10.94 -21.44 33.88
C ASP A 362 -11.89 -22.21 32.95
N SER A 363 -11.59 -22.26 31.65
CA SER A 363 -12.38 -23.01 30.66
C SER A 363 -12.43 -24.52 30.95
N ILE A 364 -11.30 -25.14 31.29
CA ILE A 364 -11.22 -26.58 31.59
C ILE A 364 -11.93 -26.88 32.92
N LYS A 365 -11.76 -26.01 33.92
CA LYS A 365 -12.46 -26.16 35.21
C LYS A 365 -13.98 -26.12 35.05
N GLU A 366 -14.50 -25.22 34.23
CA GLU A 366 -15.94 -25.16 33.95
C GLU A 366 -16.43 -26.40 33.19
N GLU A 367 -15.69 -26.89 32.19
CA GLU A 367 -16.04 -28.16 31.51
C GLU A 367 -16.12 -29.34 32.49
N MET A 368 -15.16 -29.48 33.39
CA MET A 368 -15.17 -30.54 34.41
C MET A 368 -16.36 -30.39 35.37
N LYS A 369 -16.67 -29.17 35.83
CA LYS A 369 -17.84 -28.91 36.67
C LYS A 369 -19.14 -29.29 35.97
N VAL A 370 -19.27 -28.97 34.69
CA VAL A 370 -20.44 -29.31 33.87
C VAL A 370 -20.55 -30.83 33.73
N ALA A 371 -19.47 -31.52 33.39
CA ALA A 371 -19.45 -32.99 33.26
C ALA A 371 -19.78 -33.69 34.58
N VAL A 372 -19.17 -33.28 35.70
CA VAL A 372 -19.46 -33.82 37.04
C VAL A 372 -20.95 -33.62 37.40
N ARG A 373 -21.52 -32.44 37.15
CA ARG A 373 -22.94 -32.18 37.38
C ARG A 373 -23.83 -33.06 36.51
N TYR A 374 -23.47 -33.23 35.23
CA TYR A 374 -24.22 -34.04 34.28
C TYR A 374 -24.30 -35.52 34.72
N TYR A 375 -23.18 -36.16 35.06
CA TYR A 375 -23.19 -37.56 35.48
C TYR A 375 -23.85 -37.78 36.85
N ARG A 376 -23.68 -36.84 37.79
CA ARG A 376 -24.36 -36.90 39.09
C ARG A 376 -25.88 -36.72 38.99
N SER A 377 -26.38 -35.96 38.00
CA SER A 377 -27.83 -35.76 37.83
C SER A 377 -28.54 -36.87 37.07
N HIS A 378 -27.81 -37.71 36.32
CA HIS A 378 -28.36 -38.81 35.51
C HIS A 378 -28.08 -40.20 36.12
N ASP A 379 -27.86 -40.29 37.43
CA ASP A 379 -27.62 -41.54 38.18
C ASP A 379 -26.42 -42.37 37.67
N ASN A 380 -25.46 -41.69 37.00
CA ASN A 380 -24.25 -42.27 36.42
C ASN A 380 -23.01 -41.89 37.23
N GLU A 381 -23.11 -41.85 38.58
CA GLU A 381 -22.04 -41.40 39.46
C GLU A 381 -20.73 -42.22 39.30
N GLY A 382 -20.85 -43.51 38.95
CA GLY A 382 -19.70 -44.38 38.66
C GLY A 382 -18.87 -43.98 37.44
N MET A 383 -19.31 -43.02 36.63
CA MET A 383 -18.53 -42.45 35.51
C MET A 383 -17.63 -41.29 35.93
N VAL A 384 -17.79 -40.74 37.15
CA VAL A 384 -16.94 -39.66 37.67
C VAL A 384 -15.73 -40.29 38.36
N VAL A 385 -14.61 -40.38 37.64
CA VAL A 385 -13.32 -40.86 38.15
C VAL A 385 -12.51 -39.72 38.77
N ASN A 386 -12.50 -38.56 38.12
CA ASN A 386 -11.80 -37.36 38.59
C ASN A 386 -12.80 -36.19 38.70
N ASP A 387 -12.79 -35.47 39.82
CA ASP A 387 -13.61 -34.26 39.99
C ASP A 387 -12.79 -32.96 39.93
N ASN A 388 -11.46 -33.06 40.16
CA ASN A 388 -10.54 -31.93 40.28
C ASN A 388 -9.16 -32.27 39.69
N PHE A 389 -8.32 -31.25 39.48
CA PHE A 389 -6.88 -31.41 39.24
C PHE A 389 -6.07 -30.43 40.11
N GLU A 390 -4.77 -30.68 40.27
CA GLU A 390 -3.89 -29.81 41.07
C GLU A 390 -3.50 -28.58 40.28
N LEU A 391 -3.95 -27.42 40.74
CA LEU A 391 -3.54 -26.11 40.24
C LEU A 391 -2.67 -25.42 41.29
N ILE A 392 -1.43 -25.14 40.93
CA ILE A 392 -0.50 -24.31 41.70
C ILE A 392 -0.48 -22.93 41.04
N ASP A 393 -1.28 -22.01 41.56
CA ASP A 393 -1.35 -20.63 41.07
C ASP A 393 -0.35 -19.75 41.84
N LYS A 394 0.85 -19.56 41.28
CA LYS A 394 1.90 -18.72 41.89
C LYS A 394 1.61 -17.23 41.77
N VAL A 395 0.54 -16.88 41.07
CA VAL A 395 0.19 -15.50 40.73
C VAL A 395 -1.23 -15.16 41.18
N GLU A 396 -1.84 -15.96 42.05
CA GLU A 396 -3.20 -15.75 42.57
C GLU A 396 -3.33 -14.39 43.28
N ASP A 397 -2.34 -14.03 44.11
CA ASP A 397 -2.30 -12.72 44.77
C ASP A 397 -2.09 -11.60 43.77
N CYS A 398 -1.27 -11.83 42.74
CA CYS A 398 -1.05 -10.87 41.65
C CYS A 398 -2.34 -10.64 40.85
N LYS A 399 -3.11 -11.71 40.54
CA LYS A 399 -4.42 -11.61 39.87
C LYS A 399 -5.41 -10.80 40.70
N LYS A 400 -5.55 -11.10 42.00
CA LYS A 400 -6.46 -10.35 42.88
C LYS A 400 -6.08 -8.87 43.01
N LEU A 401 -4.79 -8.57 43.08
CA LEU A 401 -4.29 -7.19 43.15
C LEU A 401 -4.45 -6.47 41.82
N PHE A 402 -4.26 -7.17 40.71
CA PHE A 402 -4.53 -6.67 39.37
C PHE A 402 -6.02 -6.36 39.17
N ASP A 403 -6.92 -7.29 39.51
CA ASP A 403 -8.37 -7.07 39.42
C ASP A 403 -8.79 -5.85 40.23
N LYS A 404 -8.27 -5.70 41.46
CA LYS A 404 -8.52 -4.52 42.31
C LYS A 404 -7.93 -3.23 41.73
N LEU A 405 -6.74 -3.31 41.12
CA LEU A 405 -6.11 -2.17 40.45
C LEU A 405 -6.95 -1.74 39.25
N GLU A 406 -7.40 -2.67 38.42
CA GLU A 406 -8.30 -2.40 37.29
C GLU A 406 -9.66 -1.88 37.74
N GLU A 407 -10.27 -2.48 38.77
CA GLU A 407 -11.51 -1.98 39.38
C GLU A 407 -11.35 -0.55 39.94
N SER A 408 -10.17 -0.21 40.46
CA SER A 408 -9.88 1.13 40.97
C SER A 408 -9.61 2.14 39.85
N LEU A 409 -9.05 1.72 38.72
CA LEU A 409 -8.71 2.58 37.58
C LEU A 409 -9.83 2.67 36.55
N SER A 410 -10.78 1.74 36.57
CA SER A 410 -12.01 1.78 35.80
C SER A 410 -13.10 2.52 36.60
N ALA A 411 -13.97 3.26 35.91
CA ALA A 411 -15.19 3.73 36.54
C ALA A 411 -16.07 2.51 36.85
N SER A 412 -16.59 2.38 38.08
CA SER A 412 -17.45 1.25 38.45
C SER A 412 -18.58 1.07 37.45
N TRP A 413 -18.93 -0.17 37.13
CA TRP A 413 -19.97 -0.50 36.15
C TRP A 413 -21.27 0.29 36.38
N ASP A 414 -21.68 0.47 37.63
CA ASP A 414 -22.86 1.23 38.02
C ASP A 414 -22.79 2.72 37.63
N ILE A 415 -21.62 3.36 37.78
CA ILE A 415 -21.42 4.76 37.38
C ILE A 415 -21.53 4.87 35.86
N MET A 416 -20.88 3.96 35.12
CA MET A 416 -20.94 3.96 33.66
C MET A 416 -22.35 3.64 33.14
N TYR A 417 -23.07 2.75 33.83
CA TYR A 417 -24.47 2.46 33.57
C TYR A 417 -25.37 3.68 33.80
N GLU A 418 -25.22 4.41 34.91
CA GLU A 418 -25.98 5.64 35.15
C GLU A 418 -25.67 6.72 34.10
N LYS A 419 -24.41 6.81 33.63
CA LYS A 419 -24.07 7.70 32.50
C LYS A 419 -24.68 7.23 31.17
N ALA A 420 -24.74 5.93 30.92
CA ALA A 420 -25.41 5.37 29.75
C ALA A 420 -26.92 5.61 29.79
N LYS A 421 -27.54 5.40 30.94
CA LYS A 421 -28.96 5.67 31.18
C LYS A 421 -29.30 7.15 30.97
N ALA A 422 -28.52 8.06 31.54
CA ALA A 422 -28.70 9.50 31.32
C ALA A 422 -28.52 9.89 29.83
N TYR A 423 -27.58 9.24 29.12
CA TYR A 423 -27.45 9.43 27.68
C TYR A 423 -28.68 8.91 26.92
N TYR A 424 -29.18 7.73 27.27
CA TYR A 424 -30.38 7.14 26.67
C TYR A 424 -31.63 7.99 26.91
N GLU A 425 -31.86 8.48 28.13
CA GLU A 425 -32.97 9.37 28.46
C GLU A 425 -32.94 10.67 27.65
N LYS A 426 -31.74 11.15 27.31
CA LYS A 426 -31.53 12.38 26.53
C LYS A 426 -31.65 12.17 25.01
N ASN A 427 -31.11 11.07 24.48
CA ASN A 427 -30.94 10.87 23.05
C ASN A 427 -31.90 9.80 22.46
N GLY A 428 -32.53 8.99 23.31
CA GLY A 428 -33.45 7.91 22.90
C GLY A 428 -32.75 6.63 22.42
N ASP A 429 -31.42 6.60 22.36
CA ASP A 429 -30.63 5.44 21.96
C ASP A 429 -29.26 5.38 22.67
N LEU A 430 -28.57 4.24 22.50
CA LEU A 430 -27.21 4.00 23.00
C LEU A 430 -26.18 3.89 21.85
N GLU A 431 -26.36 4.61 20.74
CA GLU A 431 -25.44 4.64 19.60
C GLU A 431 -24.34 5.68 19.80
N ILE A 432 -23.58 5.51 20.88
CA ILE A 432 -22.59 6.48 21.33
C ILE A 432 -21.30 6.33 20.48
N PRO A 433 -20.81 7.40 19.82
CA PRO A 433 -19.54 7.35 19.08
C PRO A 433 -18.38 6.93 19.98
N ALA A 434 -17.47 6.08 19.50
CA ALA A 434 -16.34 5.59 20.32
C ALA A 434 -15.45 6.71 20.91
N THR A 435 -15.45 7.89 20.29
CA THR A 435 -14.71 9.09 20.72
C THR A 435 -15.48 9.98 21.70
N TYR A 436 -16.72 9.62 22.06
CA TYR A 436 -17.55 10.43 22.94
C TYR A 436 -17.14 10.26 24.41
N PHE A 437 -16.96 11.40 25.08
CA PHE A 437 -16.71 11.50 26.50
C PHE A 437 -17.87 12.22 27.20
N THR A 438 -18.22 11.79 28.40
CA THR A 438 -19.19 12.52 29.26
C THR A 438 -18.62 13.87 29.70
N GLU A 439 -19.46 14.76 30.24
CA GLU A 439 -19.02 16.05 30.83
C GLU A 439 -17.95 15.84 31.92
N ASP A 440 -18.06 14.74 32.67
CA ASP A 440 -17.08 14.32 33.69
C ASP A 440 -15.79 13.65 33.13
N GLY A 441 -15.71 13.46 31.80
CA GLY A 441 -14.54 12.93 31.11
C GLY A 441 -14.45 11.40 30.99
N TYR A 442 -15.54 10.66 31.22
CA TYR A 442 -15.58 9.20 31.03
C TYR A 442 -15.79 8.85 29.57
N SER A 443 -15.04 7.86 29.05
CA SER A 443 -15.18 7.37 27.68
C SER A 443 -16.40 6.45 27.53
N LEU A 444 -17.59 7.04 27.56
CA LEU A 444 -18.85 6.29 27.53
C LEU A 444 -19.03 5.55 26.20
N GLY A 445 -18.56 6.12 25.09
CA GLY A 445 -18.62 5.48 23.78
C GLY A 445 -17.74 4.25 23.65
N LEU A 446 -16.54 4.29 24.23
CA LEU A 446 -15.67 3.11 24.30
C LEU A 446 -16.29 2.04 25.20
N TRP A 447 -16.81 2.43 26.36
CA TRP A 447 -17.40 1.51 27.33
C TRP A 447 -18.63 0.76 26.79
N ILE A 448 -19.57 1.45 26.12
CA ILE A 448 -20.72 0.78 25.46
C ILE A 448 -20.27 -0.22 24.41
N ASN A 449 -19.23 0.10 23.62
CA ASN A 449 -18.66 -0.85 22.66
C ASN A 449 -18.01 -2.04 23.35
N THR A 450 -17.33 -1.82 24.48
CA THR A 450 -16.81 -2.89 25.32
C THR A 450 -17.92 -3.81 25.82
N GLN A 451 -19.06 -3.28 26.30
CA GLN A 451 -20.19 -4.10 26.73
C GLN A 451 -20.77 -4.95 25.57
N ARG A 452 -20.96 -4.35 24.38
CA ARG A 452 -21.38 -5.08 23.17
C ARG A 452 -20.37 -6.14 22.75
N GLY A 453 -19.08 -5.89 22.95
CA GLY A 453 -18.01 -6.84 22.66
C GLY A 453 -17.97 -8.00 23.64
N LEU A 454 -18.15 -7.73 24.94
CA LEU A 454 -18.21 -8.75 26.00
C LEU A 454 -19.43 -9.66 25.85
N TYR A 455 -20.59 -9.12 25.46
CA TYR A 455 -21.79 -9.92 25.16
C TYR A 455 -21.61 -10.83 23.94
N ARG A 456 -20.93 -10.35 22.90
CA ARG A 456 -20.69 -11.10 21.65
C ARG A 456 -19.45 -12.02 21.71
N GLY A 457 -18.69 -11.98 22.79
CA GLY A 457 -17.42 -12.72 22.91
C GLY A 457 -16.30 -12.18 22.01
N THR A 458 -16.38 -10.93 21.53
CA THR A 458 -15.36 -10.30 20.66
C THR A 458 -14.35 -9.44 21.42
N HIS A 459 -14.44 -9.36 22.74
CA HIS A 459 -13.51 -8.65 23.61
C HIS A 459 -13.00 -9.57 24.72
N ASN A 460 -11.69 -9.47 25.00
CA ASN A 460 -11.05 -10.24 26.06
C ASN A 460 -11.34 -9.56 27.40
N GLY A 461 -12.27 -10.12 28.17
CA GLY A 461 -12.65 -9.65 29.50
C GLY A 461 -13.75 -10.52 30.11
N LYS A 462 -14.11 -10.24 31.37
CA LYS A 462 -15.16 -10.98 32.09
C LYS A 462 -16.51 -10.85 31.36
N PRO A 463 -17.19 -11.97 31.03
CA PRO A 463 -18.53 -11.94 30.45
C PRO A 463 -19.51 -11.17 31.32
N LEU A 464 -20.48 -10.50 30.69
CA LEU A 464 -21.53 -9.78 31.42
C LEU A 464 -22.41 -10.75 32.20
N THR A 465 -22.74 -10.40 33.44
CA THR A 465 -23.72 -11.15 34.24
C THR A 465 -25.13 -10.94 33.69
N GLN A 466 -26.06 -11.87 33.95
CA GLN A 466 -27.45 -11.75 33.52
C GLN A 466 -28.10 -10.44 34.02
N MET A 467 -27.82 -10.04 35.27
CA MET A 467 -28.31 -8.77 35.82
C MET A 467 -27.81 -7.54 35.04
N GLN A 468 -26.56 -7.55 34.56
CA GLN A 468 -26.01 -6.46 33.76
C GLN A 468 -26.61 -6.42 32.35
N ILE A 469 -26.87 -7.58 31.76
CA ILE A 469 -27.56 -7.72 30.47
C ILE A 469 -28.98 -7.17 30.58
N ASP A 470 -29.73 -7.57 31.61
CA ASP A 470 -31.11 -7.12 31.83
C ASP A 470 -31.19 -5.61 32.08
N ALA A 471 -30.26 -5.07 32.87
CA ALA A 471 -30.17 -3.63 33.12
C ALA A 471 -29.87 -2.84 31.83
N LEU A 472 -28.91 -3.30 31.01
CA LEU A 472 -28.61 -2.67 29.73
C LEU A 472 -29.78 -2.79 28.73
N ASN A 473 -30.47 -3.93 28.69
CA ASN A 473 -31.68 -4.12 27.90
C ASN A 473 -32.78 -3.13 28.31
N ALA A 474 -32.93 -2.87 29.61
CA ALA A 474 -33.93 -1.94 30.14
C ALA A 474 -33.71 -0.47 29.69
N ILE A 475 -32.48 -0.09 29.36
CA ILE A 475 -32.13 1.23 28.80
C ILE A 475 -31.90 1.18 27.28
N GLY A 476 -32.53 0.20 26.60
CA GLY A 476 -32.56 0.14 25.14
C GLY A 476 -31.26 -0.35 24.48
N MET A 477 -30.42 -1.09 25.20
CA MET A 477 -29.20 -1.67 24.62
C MET A 477 -29.52 -2.62 23.48
N ARG A 478 -28.88 -2.35 22.34
CA ARG A 478 -28.85 -3.24 21.18
C ARG A 478 -27.46 -3.87 21.08
N TRP A 479 -27.44 -5.20 20.96
CA TRP A 479 -26.21 -5.99 21.06
C TRP A 479 -25.46 -6.17 19.74
N GLN A 480 -26.09 -5.83 18.60
CA GLN A 480 -25.43 -5.77 17.30
C GLN A 480 -24.30 -4.72 17.31
N SER A 481 -23.32 -4.84 16.40
CA SER A 481 -22.29 -3.81 16.27
C SER A 481 -22.90 -2.46 15.86
N ILE A 482 -22.26 -1.35 16.24
CA ILE A 482 -22.62 -0.02 15.70
C ILE A 482 -22.59 -0.07 14.16
N GLY A 483 -21.67 -0.82 13.56
CA GLY A 483 -21.60 -1.00 12.10
C GLY A 483 -22.86 -1.61 11.48
N GLU A 484 -23.48 -2.59 12.14
CA GLU A 484 -24.73 -3.22 11.68
C GLU A 484 -25.96 -2.37 11.95
N LEU A 485 -26.05 -1.78 13.15
CA LEU A 485 -27.16 -0.90 13.53
C LEU A 485 -27.18 0.38 12.68
N SER A 486 -26.01 0.95 12.44
CA SER A 486 -25.88 2.12 11.59
C SER A 486 -26.21 1.79 10.14
N TRP A 487 -25.82 0.62 9.61
CA TRP A 487 -26.10 0.26 8.21
C TRP A 487 -27.60 0.28 7.89
N GLU A 488 -28.43 -0.31 8.75
CA GLU A 488 -29.89 -0.32 8.55
C GLU A 488 -30.48 1.10 8.61
N ARG A 489 -29.99 1.93 9.54
CA ARG A 489 -30.40 3.34 9.64
C ARG A 489 -29.99 4.16 8.41
N TYR A 490 -28.78 3.94 7.88
CA TYR A 490 -28.31 4.60 6.66
C TYR A 490 -29.06 4.08 5.42
N TYR A 491 -29.44 2.81 5.39
CA TYR A 491 -30.24 2.20 4.33
C TYR A 491 -31.63 2.82 4.25
N GLU A 492 -32.36 2.91 5.38
CA GLU A 492 -33.67 3.57 5.43
C GLU A 492 -33.59 5.06 5.05
N ALA A 493 -32.54 5.75 5.50
CA ALA A 493 -32.31 7.15 5.12
C ALA A 493 -32.01 7.30 3.61
N ALA A 494 -31.27 6.35 3.01
CA ALA A 494 -31.01 6.33 1.58
C ALA A 494 -32.28 6.00 0.78
N LYS A 495 -33.11 5.06 1.25
CA LYS A 495 -34.40 4.73 0.65
C LYS A 495 -35.34 5.95 0.62
N LYS A 496 -35.49 6.66 1.74
CA LYS A 496 -36.26 7.91 1.80
C LYS A 496 -35.72 8.97 0.83
N TYR A 497 -34.38 9.12 0.75
CA TYR A 497 -33.77 10.03 -0.21
C TYR A 497 -34.09 9.66 -1.66
N TYR A 498 -34.06 8.36 -2.00
CA TYR A 498 -34.45 7.87 -3.32
C TYR A 498 -35.91 8.16 -3.63
N GLU A 499 -36.83 7.93 -2.68
CA GLU A 499 -38.25 8.24 -2.84
C GLU A 499 -38.50 9.73 -3.09
N GLU A 500 -37.72 10.62 -2.48
CA GLU A 500 -37.84 12.08 -2.63
C GLU A 500 -37.15 12.64 -3.90
N ASN A 501 -36.01 12.06 -4.30
CA ASN A 501 -35.13 12.65 -5.32
C ASN A 501 -35.05 11.81 -6.62
N GLY A 502 -35.62 10.61 -6.62
CA GLY A 502 -35.64 9.68 -7.76
C GLY A 502 -34.30 9.02 -8.09
N ASN A 503 -33.23 9.33 -7.35
CA ASN A 503 -31.90 8.75 -7.51
C ASN A 503 -31.11 8.76 -6.20
N LEU A 504 -30.01 8.01 -6.15
CA LEU A 504 -29.08 7.96 -5.00
C LEU A 504 -27.79 8.78 -5.24
N LEU A 505 -27.88 9.92 -5.93
CA LEU A 505 -26.74 10.83 -6.20
C LEU A 505 -26.65 11.97 -5.19
N ALA A 506 -26.85 11.67 -3.90
CA ALA A 506 -26.74 12.67 -2.83
C ALA A 506 -25.34 13.34 -2.82
N PRO A 507 -25.26 14.69 -2.69
CA PRO A 507 -23.99 15.39 -2.51
C PRO A 507 -23.20 14.82 -1.32
N TYR A 508 -21.88 14.76 -1.41
CA TYR A 508 -21.02 14.19 -0.34
C TYR A 508 -21.28 14.77 1.06
N SER A 509 -21.69 16.03 1.14
CA SER A 509 -22.00 16.75 2.38
C SER A 509 -23.49 16.73 2.76
N TYR A 510 -24.33 15.99 2.03
CA TYR A 510 -25.76 15.95 2.31
C TYR A 510 -26.01 15.18 3.61
N VAL A 511 -26.70 15.86 4.52
CA VAL A 511 -27.10 15.35 5.83
C VAL A 511 -28.62 15.49 5.93
N ASN A 512 -29.32 14.42 6.27
CA ASN A 512 -30.77 14.48 6.42
C ASN A 512 -31.19 15.18 7.74
N GLU A 513 -32.50 15.31 7.95
CA GLU A 513 -33.11 15.96 9.13
C GLU A 513 -32.68 15.33 10.47
N ASN A 514 -32.26 14.06 10.46
CA ASN A 514 -31.80 13.31 11.63
C ASN A 514 -30.26 13.36 11.82
N GLY A 515 -29.54 14.22 11.08
CA GLY A 515 -28.09 14.35 11.21
C GLY A 515 -27.29 13.25 10.50
N ILE A 516 -27.92 12.44 9.64
CA ILE A 516 -27.28 11.32 8.95
C ILE A 516 -26.70 11.77 7.61
N ASN A 517 -25.37 11.70 7.48
CA ASN A 517 -24.68 11.99 6.23
C ASN A 517 -24.76 10.82 5.25
N ILE A 518 -25.84 10.75 4.48
CA ILE A 518 -26.03 9.70 3.45
C ILE A 518 -25.10 9.89 2.25
N GLY A 519 -24.67 11.13 1.95
CA GLY A 519 -23.80 11.42 0.81
C GLY A 519 -22.42 10.77 0.94
N GLN A 520 -21.81 10.93 2.10
CA GLN A 520 -20.55 10.26 2.45
C GLN A 520 -20.74 8.74 2.48
N TRP A 521 -21.85 8.26 3.05
CA TRP A 521 -22.12 6.83 3.17
C TRP A 521 -22.27 6.12 1.82
N LEU A 522 -23.02 6.69 0.86
CA LEU A 522 -23.18 6.15 -0.48
C LEU A 522 -21.85 6.07 -1.25
N VAL A 523 -20.95 7.06 -1.06
CA VAL A 523 -19.58 7.00 -1.60
C VAL A 523 -18.79 5.85 -1.00
N THR A 524 -18.90 5.63 0.31
CA THR A 524 -18.26 4.49 0.99
C THR A 524 -18.77 3.15 0.44
N GLN A 525 -20.08 3.00 0.18
CA GLN A 525 -20.63 1.77 -0.41
C GLN A 525 -20.08 1.51 -1.83
N ARG A 526 -20.00 2.55 -2.68
CA ARG A 526 -19.41 2.44 -4.04
C ARG A 526 -17.94 2.00 -3.99
N MET A 527 -17.16 2.57 -3.07
CA MET A 527 -15.76 2.17 -2.88
C MET A 527 -15.63 0.74 -2.36
N ALA A 528 -16.55 0.29 -1.49
CA ALA A 528 -16.55 -1.08 -1.00
C ALA A 528 -16.76 -2.10 -2.13
N LYS A 529 -17.75 -1.88 -3.03
CA LYS A 529 -18.01 -2.75 -4.19
C LYS A 529 -16.84 -2.76 -5.18
N LYS A 530 -16.24 -1.60 -5.47
CA LYS A 530 -15.10 -1.48 -6.41
C LYS A 530 -13.82 -2.18 -5.92
N ASN A 531 -13.57 -2.19 -4.61
CA ASN A 531 -12.33 -2.72 -4.04
C ASN A 531 -12.41 -4.19 -3.65
N GLY A 532 -13.54 -4.87 -3.85
CA GLY A 532 -13.65 -6.33 -3.76
C GLY A 532 -13.26 -6.96 -2.41
N ILE A 533 -13.43 -6.26 -1.27
CA ILE A 533 -12.85 -6.71 0.01
C ILE A 533 -13.90 -6.82 1.13
N ARG A 534 -13.96 -8.03 1.71
CA ARG A 534 -14.69 -8.48 2.92
C ARG A 534 -14.38 -7.70 4.22
N LYS A 535 -13.43 -6.76 4.21
CA LYS A 535 -12.91 -6.00 5.39
C LYS A 535 -13.93 -5.06 6.05
N TRP A 536 -15.10 -4.85 5.45
CA TRP A 536 -16.16 -3.97 5.98
C TRP A 536 -17.54 -4.65 6.11
N GLY A 537 -17.62 -5.99 5.98
CA GLY A 537 -18.89 -6.71 6.03
C GLY A 537 -19.86 -6.34 4.89
N PHE A 538 -19.35 -5.98 3.71
CA PHE A 538 -20.17 -5.77 2.52
C PHE A 538 -20.55 -7.15 1.94
N SER A 539 -21.75 -7.63 2.26
CA SER A 539 -22.30 -8.91 1.79
C SER A 539 -23.01 -8.76 0.44
N GLU A 540 -23.18 -9.87 -0.29
CA GLU A 540 -24.00 -9.90 -1.51
C GLU A 540 -25.43 -9.45 -1.24
N GLU A 541 -25.98 -9.83 -0.09
CA GLU A 541 -27.30 -9.40 0.40
C GLU A 541 -27.41 -7.86 0.52
N ARG A 542 -26.36 -7.18 1.03
CA ARG A 542 -26.33 -5.72 1.13
C ARG A 542 -26.20 -5.03 -0.23
N SER A 543 -25.50 -5.65 -1.19
CA SER A 543 -25.53 -5.15 -2.58
C SER A 543 -26.94 -5.27 -3.14
N ALA A 544 -27.57 -6.45 -3.02
CA ALA A 544 -28.91 -6.69 -3.54
C ALA A 544 -29.96 -5.72 -2.98
N ARG A 545 -29.94 -5.46 -1.66
CA ARG A 545 -30.84 -4.47 -1.04
C ARG A 545 -30.63 -3.05 -1.54
N LEU A 546 -29.39 -2.66 -1.83
CA LEU A 546 -29.06 -1.35 -2.41
C LEU A 546 -29.45 -1.28 -3.90
N ASP A 547 -29.27 -2.39 -4.63
CA ASP A 547 -29.71 -2.54 -6.01
C ASP A 547 -31.23 -2.33 -6.13
N GLU A 548 -32.03 -2.86 -5.18
CA GLU A 548 -33.48 -2.66 -5.12
C GLU A 548 -33.94 -1.20 -5.01
N ILE A 549 -33.15 -0.34 -4.35
CA ILE A 549 -33.47 1.09 -4.17
C ILE A 549 -32.74 1.99 -5.20
N GLY A 550 -32.31 1.42 -6.33
CA GLY A 550 -31.75 2.18 -7.45
C GLY A 550 -30.32 2.65 -7.24
N MET A 551 -29.48 1.86 -6.55
CA MET A 551 -28.08 2.23 -6.30
C MET A 551 -27.25 2.32 -7.59
N VAL A 552 -26.76 3.53 -7.85
CA VAL A 552 -25.80 3.80 -8.93
C VAL A 552 -24.38 3.48 -8.46
N TRP A 553 -23.81 2.38 -8.95
CA TRP A 553 -22.46 1.94 -8.60
C TRP A 553 -21.37 2.67 -9.38
N ASP A 554 -21.59 2.88 -10.68
CA ASP A 554 -20.73 3.68 -11.56
C ASP A 554 -21.42 5.01 -11.89
N VAL A 555 -21.20 5.99 -11.02
CA VAL A 555 -21.76 7.35 -11.18
C VAL A 555 -21.26 8.02 -12.47
N PRO A 556 -19.96 7.94 -12.85
CA PRO A 556 -19.50 8.44 -14.13
C PRO A 556 -20.25 7.88 -15.34
N ASP A 557 -20.51 6.57 -15.38
CA ASP A 557 -21.19 5.91 -16.50
C ASP A 557 -22.68 6.31 -16.57
N TYR A 558 -23.37 6.26 -15.43
CA TYR A 558 -24.77 6.70 -15.30
C TYR A 558 -24.96 8.16 -15.78
N LEU A 559 -24.12 9.09 -15.29
CA LEU A 559 -24.20 10.49 -15.71
C LEU A 559 -23.85 10.67 -17.19
N TRP A 560 -22.99 9.81 -17.75
CA TRP A 560 -22.65 9.89 -19.17
C TRP A 560 -23.86 9.52 -20.05
N GLU A 561 -24.62 8.49 -19.68
CA GLU A 561 -25.83 8.07 -20.38
C GLU A 561 -26.92 9.16 -20.34
N GLU A 562 -27.21 9.75 -19.17
CA GLU A 562 -28.16 10.87 -19.05
C GLU A 562 -27.78 12.05 -19.96
N ASN A 563 -26.51 12.43 -19.95
CA ASN A 563 -26.04 13.53 -20.81
C ASN A 563 -26.07 13.16 -22.31
N TYR A 564 -25.87 11.89 -22.65
CA TYR A 564 -25.99 11.41 -24.03
C TYR A 564 -27.44 11.45 -24.51
N GLU A 565 -28.41 11.06 -23.68
CA GLU A 565 -29.83 11.18 -24.01
C GLU A 565 -30.24 12.64 -24.22
N ALA A 566 -29.75 13.55 -23.38
CA ALA A 566 -29.90 14.99 -23.60
C ALA A 566 -29.34 15.44 -24.96
N ALA A 567 -28.19 14.91 -25.37
CA ALA A 567 -27.61 15.18 -26.70
C ALA A 567 -28.49 14.62 -27.84
N VAL A 568 -29.06 13.43 -27.68
CA VAL A 568 -30.00 12.82 -28.64
C VAL A 568 -31.27 13.67 -28.78
N ARG A 569 -31.85 14.13 -27.66
CA ARG A 569 -33.01 15.04 -27.66
C ARG A 569 -32.71 16.32 -28.40
N TYR A 570 -31.59 16.98 -28.07
CA TYR A 570 -31.18 18.21 -28.72
C TYR A 570 -30.96 18.03 -30.22
N HIS A 571 -30.27 16.96 -30.63
CA HIS A 571 -30.05 16.65 -32.05
C HIS A 571 -31.36 16.39 -32.78
N ARG A 572 -32.33 15.71 -32.16
CA ARG A 572 -33.64 15.44 -32.77
C ARG A 572 -34.39 16.74 -33.08
N GLU A 573 -34.25 17.74 -32.22
CA GLU A 573 -34.93 19.04 -32.36
C GLU A 573 -34.19 20.02 -33.27
N ASN A 574 -32.86 20.06 -33.22
CA ASN A 574 -32.04 21.10 -33.85
C ASN A 574 -31.25 20.60 -35.08
N GLY A 575 -31.12 19.28 -35.26
CA GLY A 575 -30.39 18.68 -36.39
C GLY A 575 -28.87 18.71 -36.27
N ASP A 576 -28.31 19.27 -35.19
CA ASP A 576 -26.88 19.32 -34.91
C ASP A 576 -26.58 19.22 -33.40
N LEU A 577 -25.29 19.23 -33.03
CA LEU A 577 -24.80 19.26 -31.65
C LEU A 577 -24.03 20.55 -31.31
N ASP A 578 -24.37 21.66 -31.97
CA ASP A 578 -23.81 23.00 -31.72
C ASP A 578 -24.54 23.75 -30.60
N VAL A 579 -24.60 23.07 -29.46
CA VAL A 579 -25.28 23.53 -28.25
C VAL A 579 -24.59 24.77 -27.64
N PRO A 580 -25.31 25.87 -27.35
CA PRO A 580 -24.75 27.00 -26.60
C PRO A 580 -24.21 26.59 -25.22
N ALA A 581 -23.06 27.12 -24.80
CA ALA A 581 -22.42 26.73 -23.53
C ALA A 581 -23.27 26.96 -22.26
N LYS A 582 -24.32 27.77 -22.32
CA LYS A 582 -25.27 28.02 -21.21
C LYS A 582 -26.60 27.28 -21.39
N TYR A 583 -26.76 26.48 -22.44
CA TYR A 583 -27.98 25.75 -22.69
C TYR A 583 -28.15 24.65 -21.63
N VAL A 584 -29.38 24.58 -21.13
CA VAL A 584 -29.87 23.58 -20.20
C VAL A 584 -31.09 22.96 -20.86
N ASP A 585 -31.14 21.64 -20.92
CA ASP A 585 -32.25 20.93 -21.56
C ASP A 585 -33.52 20.94 -20.68
N SER A 586 -34.59 20.30 -21.16
CA SER A 586 -35.88 20.21 -20.44
C SER A 586 -35.82 19.44 -19.11
N GLU A 587 -34.74 18.70 -18.86
CA GLU A 587 -34.51 17.91 -17.64
C GLU A 587 -33.46 18.56 -16.71
N GLY A 588 -33.02 19.79 -17.00
CA GLY A 588 -32.07 20.53 -16.16
C GLY A 588 -30.60 20.21 -16.45
N ILE A 589 -30.29 19.47 -17.51
CA ILE A 589 -28.95 19.04 -17.87
C ILE A 589 -28.23 20.16 -18.63
N CYS A 590 -27.09 20.62 -18.11
CA CYS A 590 -26.21 21.62 -18.74
C CYS A 590 -25.45 21.06 -19.97
N LEU A 591 -26.17 20.61 -20.99
CA LEU A 591 -25.65 19.88 -22.15
C LEU A 591 -24.52 20.63 -22.87
N GLY A 592 -24.60 21.96 -22.98
CA GLY A 592 -23.57 22.76 -23.64
C GLY A 592 -22.21 22.72 -22.94
N VAL A 593 -22.22 22.69 -21.60
CA VAL A 593 -20.99 22.56 -20.78
C VAL A 593 -20.42 21.15 -20.91
N TRP A 594 -21.30 20.14 -20.92
CA TRP A 594 -20.90 18.75 -21.03
C TRP A 594 -20.24 18.43 -22.39
N LEU A 595 -20.85 18.83 -23.50
CA LEU A 595 -20.28 18.62 -24.84
C LEU A 595 -18.92 19.31 -25.01
N ASP A 596 -18.74 20.53 -24.46
CA ASP A 596 -17.44 21.20 -24.44
C ASP A 596 -16.40 20.48 -23.58
N SER A 597 -16.82 19.84 -22.48
CA SER A 597 -15.94 18.97 -21.69
C SER A 597 -15.52 17.74 -22.48
N MET A 598 -16.42 17.10 -23.24
CA MET A 598 -16.10 15.95 -24.09
C MET A 598 -15.09 16.32 -25.18
N ARG A 599 -15.28 17.47 -25.85
CA ARG A 599 -14.34 18.01 -26.85
C ARG A 599 -12.95 18.26 -26.25
N LYS A 600 -12.90 18.88 -25.07
CA LYS A 600 -11.64 19.11 -24.34
C LYS A 600 -10.94 17.80 -24.00
N SER A 601 -11.67 16.82 -23.43
CA SER A 601 -11.12 15.52 -23.05
C SER A 601 -10.46 14.78 -24.22
N ARG A 602 -11.06 14.81 -25.42
CA ARG A 602 -10.45 14.21 -26.63
C ARG A 602 -9.19 14.98 -27.09
N ARG A 603 -9.17 16.30 -26.96
CA ARG A 603 -8.03 17.15 -27.39
C ARG A 603 -6.82 17.05 -26.46
N THR A 604 -7.03 17.02 -25.14
CA THR A 604 -5.96 17.10 -24.14
C THR A 604 -5.57 15.74 -23.57
N GLY A 605 -6.32 14.66 -23.87
CA GLY A 605 -6.08 13.33 -23.31
C GLY A 605 -6.29 13.24 -21.79
N SER A 606 -6.89 14.26 -21.17
CA SER A 606 -6.98 14.38 -19.70
C SER A 606 -8.04 13.49 -19.06
N ARG A 607 -8.92 12.87 -19.86
CA ARG A 607 -9.91 11.87 -19.45
C ARG A 607 -10.10 10.92 -20.64
N SER A 608 -9.89 9.61 -20.47
CA SER A 608 -10.04 8.66 -21.57
C SER A 608 -11.53 8.44 -21.86
N LEU A 609 -12.02 9.00 -22.98
CA LEU A 609 -13.28 8.58 -23.56
C LEU A 609 -13.12 7.18 -24.14
N THR A 610 -14.10 6.30 -23.92
CA THR A 610 -14.04 4.96 -24.52
C THR A 610 -14.29 5.06 -26.02
N ALA A 611 -13.81 4.07 -26.78
CA ALA A 611 -14.04 4.01 -28.23
C ALA A 611 -15.54 3.99 -28.58
N GLU A 612 -16.36 3.37 -27.73
CA GLU A 612 -17.80 3.31 -27.86
C GLU A 612 -18.47 4.68 -27.63
N GLN A 613 -18.08 5.41 -26.58
CA GLN A 613 -18.60 6.76 -26.30
C GLN A 613 -18.30 7.73 -27.45
N ILE A 614 -17.10 7.62 -28.05
CA ILE A 614 -16.71 8.40 -29.23
C ILE A 614 -17.61 8.03 -30.41
N SER A 615 -17.76 6.73 -30.71
CA SER A 615 -18.60 6.26 -31.82
C SER A 615 -20.06 6.70 -31.69
N ARG A 616 -20.61 6.68 -30.47
CA ARG A 616 -21.99 7.10 -30.18
C ARG A 616 -22.22 8.59 -30.42
N LEU A 617 -21.25 9.44 -30.08
CA LEU A 617 -21.31 10.89 -30.35
C LEU A 617 -21.04 11.20 -31.84
N ASP A 618 -20.14 10.46 -32.48
CA ASP A 618 -19.86 10.60 -33.92
C ASP A 618 -21.11 10.29 -34.77
N LYS A 619 -21.91 9.28 -34.37
CA LYS A 619 -23.21 8.98 -35.01
C LYS A 619 -24.22 10.12 -34.92
N LEU A 620 -24.12 10.98 -33.91
CA LEU A 620 -24.93 12.19 -33.76
C LEU A 620 -24.29 13.42 -34.43
N GLY A 621 -23.28 13.23 -35.30
CA GLY A 621 -22.64 14.34 -36.01
C GLY A 621 -21.77 15.24 -35.13
N MET A 622 -21.24 14.74 -34.01
CA MET A 622 -20.40 15.51 -33.10
C MET A 622 -19.15 16.06 -33.79
N SER A 623 -19.01 17.38 -33.84
CA SER A 623 -17.76 18.04 -34.24
C SER A 623 -16.81 18.19 -33.06
N TRP A 624 -15.57 17.72 -33.25
CA TRP A 624 -14.49 17.72 -32.24
C TRP A 624 -13.59 18.97 -32.27
N ASP A 625 -13.71 19.81 -33.29
CA ASP A 625 -13.03 21.11 -33.35
C ASP A 625 -13.48 22.05 -32.22
N ASP A 626 -12.69 23.07 -31.89
CA ASP A 626 -13.14 24.12 -30.97
C ASP A 626 -14.11 25.10 -31.63
N ARG A 627 -14.92 25.78 -30.82
CA ARG A 627 -15.95 26.72 -31.29
C ARG A 627 -15.39 27.84 -32.17
N ASN A 628 -14.15 28.26 -31.95
CA ASN A 628 -13.52 29.33 -32.73
C ASN A 628 -13.10 28.82 -34.11
N ASN A 629 -12.60 27.59 -34.20
CA ASN A 629 -12.27 26.93 -35.47
C ASN A 629 -13.51 26.65 -36.30
N ARG A 630 -14.62 26.19 -35.70
CA ARG A 630 -15.89 26.02 -36.41
C ARG A 630 -16.38 27.33 -37.03
N LYS A 631 -16.53 28.37 -36.20
CA LYS A 631 -16.92 29.72 -36.67
C LYS A 631 -15.96 30.27 -37.72
N TRP A 632 -14.66 30.02 -37.59
CA TRP A 632 -13.68 30.45 -38.58
C TRP A 632 -13.87 29.69 -39.91
N ASN A 633 -14.10 28.38 -39.87
CA ASN A 633 -14.36 27.56 -41.04
C ASN A 633 -15.69 27.92 -41.73
N ASP A 634 -16.72 28.29 -40.97
CA ASP A 634 -17.99 28.76 -41.53
C ASP A 634 -17.82 30.09 -42.25
N MET A 635 -17.15 31.06 -41.62
CA MET A 635 -16.83 32.34 -42.26
C MET A 635 -15.93 32.17 -43.50
N PHE A 636 -15.01 31.20 -43.48
CA PHE A 636 -14.18 30.86 -44.62
C PHE A 636 -14.99 30.26 -45.78
N ARG A 637 -15.99 29.42 -45.46
CA ARG A 637 -16.92 28.85 -46.46
C ARG A 637 -17.75 29.94 -47.13
N GLU A 638 -18.31 30.84 -46.32
CA GLU A 638 -19.08 32.01 -46.79
C GLU A 638 -18.21 32.95 -47.64
N LEU A 639 -16.93 33.14 -47.27
CA LEU A 639 -15.97 33.89 -48.10
C LEU A 639 -15.69 33.19 -49.44
N THR A 640 -15.59 31.86 -49.42
CA THR A 640 -15.34 31.06 -50.64
C THR A 640 -16.52 31.15 -51.60
N GLU A 641 -17.75 31.09 -51.09
CA GLU A 641 -18.97 31.31 -51.88
C GLU A 641 -19.01 32.73 -52.45
N TYR A 642 -18.73 33.74 -51.63
CA TYR A 642 -18.64 35.12 -52.11
C TYR A 642 -17.61 35.29 -53.23
N TYR A 643 -16.43 34.65 -53.10
CA TYR A 643 -15.39 34.69 -54.11
C TYR A 643 -15.82 34.01 -55.41
N LYS A 644 -16.50 32.86 -55.34
CA LYS A 644 -17.08 32.19 -56.52
C LYS A 644 -18.07 33.10 -57.27
N ASP A 645 -18.89 33.85 -56.53
CA ASP A 645 -19.94 34.68 -57.11
C ASP A 645 -19.41 36.02 -57.66
N ASN A 646 -18.35 36.58 -57.07
CA ASN A 646 -17.91 37.97 -57.35
C ASN A 646 -16.49 38.05 -57.96
N ASN A 647 -15.74 36.95 -57.96
CA ASN A 647 -14.36 36.84 -58.45
C ASN A 647 -13.38 37.88 -57.85
N ASN A 648 -13.65 38.35 -56.63
CA ASN A 648 -12.79 39.29 -55.91
C ASN A 648 -12.99 39.20 -54.39
N PHE A 649 -12.04 39.74 -53.62
CA PHE A 649 -12.09 39.81 -52.15
C PHE A 649 -12.43 41.22 -51.62
N ASN A 650 -13.00 42.08 -52.46
CA ASN A 650 -13.42 43.43 -52.10
C ASN A 650 -14.87 43.40 -51.60
N ILE A 651 -15.04 43.07 -50.33
CA ILE A 651 -16.36 42.96 -49.70
C ILE A 651 -16.86 44.38 -49.37
N PRO A 652 -18.09 44.76 -49.79
CA PRO A 652 -18.71 46.03 -49.42
C PRO A 652 -18.80 46.22 -47.91
N VAL A 653 -18.67 47.46 -47.44
CA VAL A 653 -18.81 47.79 -46.01
C VAL A 653 -20.20 47.41 -45.54
N SER A 654 -20.29 46.71 -44.41
CA SER A 654 -21.53 46.16 -43.82
C SER A 654 -22.21 45.05 -44.65
N TYR A 655 -21.51 44.39 -45.57
CA TYR A 655 -22.05 43.24 -46.30
C TYR A 655 -22.38 42.07 -45.35
N LYS A 656 -23.62 41.58 -45.44
CA LYS A 656 -24.10 40.41 -44.71
C LYS A 656 -24.49 39.32 -45.70
N THR A 657 -24.08 38.08 -45.43
CA THR A 657 -24.51 36.93 -46.24
C THR A 657 -25.96 36.56 -45.94
N LYS A 658 -26.53 35.63 -46.72
CA LYS A 658 -27.89 35.11 -46.50
C LYS A 658 -28.09 34.51 -45.09
N ASN A 659 -27.01 34.04 -44.47
CA ASN A 659 -26.98 33.48 -43.12
C ASN A 659 -26.62 34.53 -42.04
N GLY A 660 -26.53 35.82 -42.40
CA GLY A 660 -26.27 36.93 -41.47
C GLY A 660 -24.80 37.16 -41.12
N ALA A 661 -23.86 36.51 -41.81
CA ALA A 661 -22.43 36.64 -41.54
C ALA A 661 -21.84 37.97 -42.08
N CYS A 662 -21.15 38.74 -41.23
CA CYS A 662 -20.48 39.99 -41.63
C CYS A 662 -19.06 39.71 -42.17
N LEU A 663 -18.94 39.47 -43.48
CA LEU A 663 -17.66 39.10 -44.10
C LEU A 663 -16.66 40.26 -44.16
N ASP A 664 -17.12 41.50 -44.27
CA ASP A 664 -16.29 42.70 -44.39
C ASP A 664 -15.34 42.88 -43.18
N THR A 665 -15.91 42.81 -41.98
CA THR A 665 -15.22 42.97 -40.71
C THR A 665 -14.32 41.76 -40.45
N TRP A 666 -14.74 40.57 -40.89
CA TRP A 666 -13.99 39.34 -40.69
C TRP A 666 -12.75 39.24 -41.58
N VAL A 667 -12.86 39.61 -42.86
CA VAL A 667 -11.73 39.66 -43.81
C VAL A 667 -10.69 40.69 -43.39
N GLU A 668 -11.13 41.88 -42.98
CA GLU A 668 -10.22 42.91 -42.45
C GLU A 668 -9.46 42.40 -41.21
N ARG A 669 -10.16 41.70 -40.32
CA ARG A 669 -9.55 41.08 -39.14
C ARG A 669 -8.52 40.00 -39.51
N GLN A 670 -8.75 39.21 -40.57
CA GLN A 670 -7.76 38.21 -41.01
C GLN A 670 -6.48 38.88 -41.55
N ARG A 671 -6.63 39.97 -42.32
CA ARG A 671 -5.48 40.76 -42.83
C ARG A 671 -4.67 41.39 -41.70
N ILE A 672 -5.36 41.96 -40.69
CA ILE A 672 -4.71 42.50 -39.48
C ILE A 672 -3.95 41.41 -38.74
N LEU A 673 -4.57 40.25 -38.51
CA LEU A 673 -3.92 39.14 -37.80
C LEU A 673 -2.71 38.58 -38.56
N TYR A 674 -2.75 38.54 -39.90
CA TYR A 674 -1.62 38.16 -40.73
C TYR A 674 -0.47 39.17 -40.63
N ARG A 675 -0.78 40.48 -40.77
CA ARG A 675 0.22 41.56 -40.66
C ARG A 675 0.89 41.59 -39.28
N ASP A 676 0.11 41.37 -38.23
CA ASP A 676 0.60 41.39 -36.85
C ASP A 676 1.32 40.07 -36.46
N GLY A 677 1.49 39.12 -37.38
CA GLY A 677 2.16 37.83 -37.14
C GLY A 677 1.39 36.88 -36.22
N LYS A 678 0.07 37.06 -36.09
CA LYS A 678 -0.80 36.35 -35.13
C LYS A 678 -1.75 35.33 -35.78
N LEU A 679 -1.72 35.20 -37.11
CA LEU A 679 -2.52 34.21 -37.84
C LEU A 679 -1.75 32.89 -37.95
N SER A 680 -2.37 31.75 -37.65
CA SER A 680 -1.70 30.45 -37.68
C SER A 680 -1.40 29.96 -39.09
N ASP A 681 -0.31 29.21 -39.26
CA ASP A 681 0.15 28.68 -40.56
C ASP A 681 -0.94 27.89 -41.30
N ALA A 682 -1.69 27.03 -40.58
CA ALA A 682 -2.79 26.26 -41.15
C ALA A 682 -3.93 27.15 -41.72
N ARG A 683 -4.18 28.32 -41.12
CA ARG A 683 -5.19 29.27 -41.62
C ARG A 683 -4.65 30.09 -42.79
N ILE A 684 -3.35 30.38 -42.78
CA ILE A 684 -2.65 31.03 -43.90
C ILE A 684 -2.71 30.14 -45.14
N GLU A 685 -2.38 28.86 -45.03
CA GLU A 685 -2.46 27.93 -46.17
C GLU A 685 -3.88 27.80 -46.72
N LYS A 686 -4.88 27.71 -45.84
CA LYS A 686 -6.29 27.60 -46.23
C LYS A 686 -6.82 28.87 -46.91
N LEU A 687 -6.38 30.06 -46.50
CA LEU A 687 -6.68 31.30 -47.22
C LEU A 687 -5.91 31.40 -48.55
N LYS A 688 -4.65 30.96 -48.60
CA LYS A 688 -3.88 30.89 -49.85
C LYS A 688 -4.51 29.94 -50.87
N SER A 689 -5.16 28.86 -50.44
CA SER A 689 -5.80 27.91 -51.34
C SER A 689 -6.99 28.47 -52.14
N ILE A 690 -7.46 29.68 -51.82
CA ILE A 690 -8.46 30.41 -52.58
C ILE A 690 -7.87 31.68 -53.22
N ASP A 691 -6.55 31.79 -53.34
CA ASP A 691 -5.83 32.98 -53.84
C ASP A 691 -6.13 34.27 -53.05
N PHE A 692 -6.38 34.15 -51.74
CA PHE A 692 -6.69 35.29 -50.89
C PHE A 692 -5.53 36.28 -50.79
N VAL A 693 -5.79 37.55 -51.15
CA VAL A 693 -4.81 38.65 -51.09
C VAL A 693 -4.77 39.27 -49.68
N PHE A 694 -3.64 39.06 -48.99
CA PHE A 694 -3.40 39.57 -47.64
C PHE A 694 -3.07 41.07 -47.59
N ASP A 695 -2.45 41.62 -48.65
CA ASP A 695 -1.95 43.00 -48.67
C ASP A 695 -2.70 43.91 -49.65
N ALA A 696 -4.00 44.09 -49.42
CA ALA A 696 -4.87 44.93 -50.27
C ALA A 696 -4.80 46.44 -49.95
N THR A 697 -4.11 46.85 -48.87
CA THR A 697 -3.95 48.26 -48.48
C THR A 697 -2.95 49.01 -49.35
N SER A 698 -1.97 48.29 -49.91
CA SER A 698 -0.90 48.84 -50.74
C SER A 698 -1.40 49.36 -52.09
N SER A 699 -2.41 48.72 -52.71
CA SER A 699 -2.97 49.17 -54.00
C SER A 699 -3.81 50.45 -53.87
N ARG A 700 -4.68 50.54 -52.86
CA ARG A 700 -5.54 51.72 -52.64
C ARG A 700 -4.77 52.97 -52.19
N TRP A 701 -3.66 52.81 -51.46
CA TRP A 701 -2.81 53.94 -51.05
C TRP A 701 -2.02 54.49 -52.25
N GLU A 702 -1.43 53.61 -53.06
CA GLU A 702 -0.63 54.00 -54.22
C GLU A 702 -1.48 54.66 -55.31
N GLU A 703 -2.70 54.18 -55.56
CA GLU A 703 -3.66 54.83 -56.47
C GLU A 703 -3.98 56.27 -56.06
N LYS A 704 -4.24 56.52 -54.77
CA LYS A 704 -4.54 57.85 -54.24
C LYS A 704 -3.32 58.77 -54.23
N TYR A 705 -2.13 58.22 -53.98
CA TYR A 705 -0.87 58.94 -54.09
C TYR A 705 -0.59 59.37 -55.54
N LEU A 706 -0.76 58.48 -56.52
CA LEU A 706 -0.55 58.79 -57.94
C LEU A 706 -1.54 59.84 -58.44
N LEU A 707 -2.80 59.80 -57.99
CA LEU A 707 -3.80 60.84 -58.28
C LEU A 707 -3.38 62.22 -57.72
N LEU A 708 -2.90 62.27 -56.48
CA LEU A 708 -2.42 63.52 -55.87
C LEU A 708 -1.13 64.03 -56.52
N LYS A 709 -0.22 63.12 -56.87
CA LYS A 709 1.02 63.44 -57.58
C LYS A 709 0.73 64.04 -58.95
N LYS A 710 -0.21 63.46 -59.71
CA LYS A 710 -0.63 64.01 -61.00
C LYS A 710 -1.19 65.43 -60.85
N TYR A 711 -2.03 65.68 -59.84
CA TYR A 711 -2.53 67.03 -59.55
C TYR A 711 -1.40 68.01 -59.19
N TYR A 712 -0.43 67.56 -58.38
CA TYR A 712 0.73 68.36 -58.02
C TYR A 712 1.61 68.69 -59.22
N ASP A 713 1.85 67.73 -60.11
CA ASP A 713 2.62 67.92 -61.33
C ASP A 713 1.91 68.89 -62.31
N GLU A 714 0.57 68.93 -62.32
CA GLU A 714 -0.24 69.83 -63.16
C GLU A 714 -0.41 71.25 -62.60
N HIS A 715 -0.48 71.41 -61.26
CA HIS A 715 -0.85 72.67 -60.61
C HIS A 715 0.21 73.25 -59.67
N GLY A 716 1.32 72.55 -59.45
CA GLY A 716 2.45 72.99 -58.62
C GLY A 716 2.16 73.07 -57.12
N ASN A 717 0.99 72.62 -56.65
CA ASN A 717 0.60 72.60 -55.25
C ASN A 717 -0.32 71.41 -54.92
N THR A 718 -0.54 71.17 -53.63
CA THR A 718 -1.41 70.08 -53.14
C THR A 718 -2.74 70.60 -52.59
N ASP A 719 -3.09 71.87 -52.88
CA ASP A 719 -4.31 72.53 -52.44
C ASP A 719 -5.40 72.38 -53.51
N ILE A 720 -6.34 71.48 -53.25
CA ILE A 720 -7.39 71.13 -54.20
C ILE A 720 -8.59 72.06 -53.94
N SER A 721 -9.03 72.84 -54.93
CA SER A 721 -10.24 73.69 -54.79
C SER A 721 -11.52 72.86 -54.60
N ASP A 722 -12.55 73.43 -53.96
CA ASP A 722 -13.84 72.75 -53.71
C ASP A 722 -14.67 72.48 -54.99
N ASP A 723 -14.29 73.06 -56.13
CA ASP A 723 -15.13 73.08 -57.34
C ASP A 723 -14.82 71.97 -58.37
N LEU A 724 -14.26 70.83 -57.92
CA LEU A 724 -14.00 69.68 -58.79
C LEU A 724 -14.65 68.42 -58.21
N THR A 725 -15.28 67.62 -59.07
CA THR A 725 -16.10 66.40 -58.86
C THR A 725 -15.82 65.51 -57.62
N VAL A 726 -16.79 64.67 -57.23
CA VAL A 726 -16.84 63.73 -56.07
C VAL A 726 -15.52 63.00 -55.70
N SER A 727 -14.59 62.82 -56.66
CA SER A 727 -13.23 62.31 -56.43
C SER A 727 -12.36 63.21 -55.52
N SER A 728 -12.56 64.53 -55.53
CA SER A 728 -11.76 65.53 -54.80
C SER A 728 -11.97 65.49 -53.27
N ALA A 729 -13.21 65.30 -52.82
CA ALA A 729 -13.57 65.21 -51.39
C ALA A 729 -12.92 63.98 -50.73
N SER A 730 -12.83 62.88 -51.49
CA SER A 730 -12.12 61.66 -51.09
C SER A 730 -10.62 61.89 -50.92
N ILE A 731 -9.99 62.67 -51.80
CA ILE A 731 -8.55 62.99 -51.74
C ILE A 731 -8.25 64.01 -50.64
N LYS A 732 -9.07 65.05 -50.42
CA LYS A 732 -8.92 66.00 -49.30
C LYS A 732 -8.94 65.29 -47.94
N THR A 733 -9.93 64.42 -47.74
CA THR A 733 -10.04 63.62 -46.51
C THR A 733 -8.83 62.69 -46.35
N TRP A 734 -8.34 62.13 -47.46
CA TRP A 734 -7.14 61.28 -47.47
C TRP A 734 -5.88 62.09 -47.13
N ILE A 735 -5.69 63.29 -47.70
CA ILE A 735 -4.58 64.21 -47.39
C ILE A 735 -4.55 64.55 -45.89
N SER A 736 -5.68 64.95 -45.31
CA SER A 736 -5.75 65.28 -43.88
C SER A 736 -5.44 64.08 -42.99
N ARG A 737 -5.86 62.87 -43.41
CA ARG A 737 -5.50 61.62 -42.73
C ARG A 737 -4.02 61.28 -42.89
N GLN A 738 -3.40 61.51 -44.05
CA GLN A 738 -1.96 61.27 -44.24
C GLN A 738 -1.13 62.22 -43.38
N LYS A 739 -1.50 63.51 -43.30
CA LYS A 739 -0.86 64.48 -42.38
C LYS A 739 -1.00 64.04 -40.91
N LYS A 740 -2.16 63.52 -40.52
CA LYS A 740 -2.40 62.96 -39.18
C LYS A 740 -1.61 61.66 -38.93
N TYR A 741 -1.55 60.74 -39.89
CA TYR A 741 -0.81 59.49 -39.75
C TYR A 741 0.70 59.69 -39.76
N ALA A 742 1.21 60.69 -40.48
CA ALA A 742 2.58 61.17 -40.32
C ALA A 742 2.82 61.65 -38.88
N LYS A 743 1.94 62.49 -38.33
CA LYS A 743 1.99 62.99 -36.94
C LYS A 743 1.98 61.86 -35.89
N GLU A 744 1.28 60.76 -36.18
CA GLU A 744 1.15 59.58 -35.31
C GLU A 744 2.25 58.50 -35.54
N GLY A 745 3.15 58.68 -36.51
CA GLY A 745 4.21 57.71 -36.82
C GLY A 745 3.71 56.42 -37.50
N ARG A 746 2.59 56.50 -38.23
CA ARG A 746 1.88 55.34 -38.81
C ARG A 746 2.13 55.15 -40.31
N LEU A 747 3.01 55.95 -40.91
CA LEU A 747 3.41 55.85 -42.32
C LEU A 747 4.79 55.20 -42.44
N SER A 748 5.00 54.39 -43.49
CA SER A 748 6.31 53.81 -43.79
C SER A 748 7.28 54.84 -44.39
N GLU A 749 8.60 54.60 -44.27
CA GLU A 749 9.63 55.50 -44.80
C GLU A 749 9.45 55.81 -46.29
N LYS A 750 9.16 54.79 -47.12
CA LYS A 750 8.90 54.98 -48.56
C LYS A 750 7.68 55.87 -48.85
N GLN A 751 6.64 55.81 -48.01
CA GLN A 751 5.45 56.65 -48.16
C GLN A 751 5.75 58.10 -47.75
N ILE A 752 6.57 58.28 -46.71
CA ILE A 752 7.03 59.60 -46.26
C ILE A 752 7.87 60.27 -47.35
N GLU A 753 8.84 59.59 -47.94
CA GLU A 753 9.66 60.11 -49.05
C GLU A 753 8.79 60.55 -50.24
N LYS A 754 7.84 59.70 -50.63
CA LYS A 754 6.87 59.98 -51.71
C LYS A 754 6.03 61.24 -51.46
N LEU A 755 5.53 61.42 -50.23
CA LEU A 755 4.72 62.59 -49.86
C LEU A 755 5.56 63.86 -49.67
N LYS A 756 6.83 63.74 -49.27
CA LYS A 756 7.81 64.84 -49.24
C LYS A 756 8.14 65.33 -50.65
N ALA A 757 8.32 64.41 -51.61
CA ALA A 757 8.67 64.74 -52.99
C ALA A 757 7.61 65.60 -53.72
N ILE A 758 6.35 65.55 -53.29
CA ILE A 758 5.24 66.36 -53.83
C ILE A 758 4.88 67.54 -52.91
N GLY A 759 5.78 67.95 -52.01
CA GLY A 759 5.61 69.12 -51.16
C GLY A 759 4.50 69.02 -50.10
N LEU A 760 3.85 67.87 -49.91
CA LEU A 760 2.75 67.71 -48.93
C LEU A 760 3.24 67.76 -47.48
N LEU A 761 4.49 67.36 -47.27
CA LEU A 761 5.17 67.29 -45.98
C LEU A 761 6.43 68.18 -46.00
N SER A 762 6.31 69.44 -46.44
CA SER A 762 7.42 70.39 -46.57
C SER A 762 8.01 70.90 -45.25
N ASP A 763 7.38 70.59 -44.12
CA ASP A 763 7.79 71.08 -42.79
C ASP A 763 8.43 69.97 -41.94
N ILE A 764 9.48 69.36 -42.46
CA ILE A 764 10.27 68.30 -41.79
C ILE A 764 11.27 68.92 -40.81
N SER A 765 10.88 70.03 -40.17
CA SER A 765 11.43 70.45 -38.89
C SER A 765 10.47 70.08 -37.76
N TYR A 766 9.17 69.88 -38.03
CA TYR A 766 8.15 69.75 -36.98
C TYR A 766 8.27 68.47 -36.11
N HIS A 767 8.66 67.34 -36.69
CA HIS A 767 8.86 66.08 -35.93
C HIS A 767 10.12 66.09 -35.08
N GLU A 768 11.15 66.81 -35.52
CA GLU A 768 12.39 67.01 -34.78
C GLU A 768 12.18 68.09 -33.70
N HIS A 769 11.50 69.18 -34.03
CA HIS A 769 11.12 70.26 -33.12
C HIS A 769 10.22 69.77 -31.98
N ILE A 770 9.19 68.96 -32.25
CA ILE A 770 8.33 68.39 -31.19
C ILE A 770 9.11 67.41 -30.31
N TRP A 771 9.97 66.59 -30.92
CA TRP A 771 10.78 65.66 -30.13
C TRP A 771 11.78 66.42 -29.25
N ASN A 772 12.43 67.45 -29.79
CA ASN A 772 13.36 68.34 -29.07
C ASN A 772 12.68 69.20 -28.01
N GLU A 773 11.45 69.67 -28.24
CA GLU A 773 10.63 70.38 -27.25
C GLU A 773 10.26 69.46 -26.08
N ARG A 774 9.84 68.22 -26.37
CA ARG A 774 9.53 67.21 -25.34
C ARG A 774 10.78 66.72 -24.61
N TYR A 775 11.90 66.58 -25.32
CA TYR A 775 13.20 66.32 -24.74
C TYR A 775 13.67 67.50 -23.87
N SER A 776 13.37 68.74 -24.24
CA SER A 776 13.69 69.91 -23.42
C SER A 776 12.88 69.92 -22.11
N LEU A 777 11.59 69.54 -22.15
CA LEU A 777 10.79 69.35 -20.94
C LEU A 777 11.33 68.20 -20.07
N ALA A 778 11.80 67.10 -20.69
CA ALA A 778 12.47 66.02 -19.98
C ALA A 778 13.78 66.49 -19.33
N LYS A 779 14.58 67.29 -20.03
CA LYS A 779 15.82 67.87 -19.51
C LYS A 779 15.56 68.82 -18.34
N GLN A 780 14.55 69.69 -18.43
CA GLN A 780 14.16 70.58 -17.33
C GLN A 780 13.70 69.79 -16.11
N TYR A 781 12.92 68.72 -16.30
CA TYR A 781 12.54 67.81 -15.22
C TYR A 781 13.78 67.16 -14.57
N TYR A 782 14.75 66.72 -15.37
CA TYR A 782 16.01 66.19 -14.84
C TYR A 782 16.82 67.24 -14.06
N GLU A 783 16.89 68.47 -14.54
CA GLU A 783 17.58 69.58 -13.87
C GLU A 783 16.89 69.97 -12.53
N GLU A 784 15.56 69.87 -12.45
CA GLU A 784 14.78 70.20 -11.25
C GLU A 784 14.75 69.06 -10.21
N TYR A 785 14.65 67.80 -10.65
CA TYR A 785 14.45 66.64 -9.77
C TYR A 785 15.65 65.70 -9.68
N GLY A 786 16.73 65.98 -10.41
CA GLY A 786 17.98 65.20 -10.43
C GLY A 786 17.89 63.81 -11.04
N ASN A 787 16.75 63.43 -11.62
CA ASN A 787 16.55 62.14 -12.29
C ASN A 787 15.39 62.22 -13.31
N ILE A 788 15.36 61.28 -14.28
CA ILE A 788 14.33 61.22 -15.34
C ILE A 788 13.27 60.12 -15.10
N SER A 789 13.08 59.70 -13.85
CA SER A 789 12.11 58.67 -13.47
C SER A 789 10.71 59.26 -13.30
N VAL A 790 10.06 59.56 -14.42
CA VAL A 790 8.72 60.16 -14.47
C VAL A 790 7.64 59.07 -14.37
N PRO A 791 6.74 59.08 -13.36
CA PRO A 791 5.59 58.17 -13.29
C PRO A 791 4.74 58.24 -14.57
N GLN A 792 4.23 57.10 -15.06
CA GLN A 792 3.57 57.00 -16.37
C GLN A 792 2.42 58.02 -16.57
N ASN A 793 1.67 58.36 -15.54
CA ASN A 793 0.54 59.31 -15.60
C ASN A 793 0.91 60.76 -15.21
N ALA A 794 2.18 61.05 -14.94
CA ALA A 794 2.60 62.37 -14.50
C ALA A 794 2.53 63.42 -15.63
N VAL A 795 1.95 64.56 -15.29
CA VAL A 795 1.86 65.76 -16.14
C VAL A 795 2.88 66.78 -15.64
N TYR A 796 3.72 67.27 -16.53
CA TYR A 796 4.72 68.31 -16.28
C TYR A 796 4.53 69.43 -17.30
N HIS A 797 4.29 70.65 -16.83
CA HIS A 797 3.89 71.82 -17.65
C HIS A 797 2.80 71.49 -18.68
N GLU A 798 1.65 70.98 -18.19
CA GLU A 798 0.48 70.56 -19.00
C GLU A 798 0.73 69.43 -20.02
N PHE A 799 1.94 68.85 -20.06
CA PHE A 799 2.31 67.76 -20.94
C PHE A 799 2.44 66.43 -20.18
N GLN A 800 1.88 65.35 -20.73
CA GLN A 800 1.94 63.98 -20.20
C GLN A 800 3.36 63.36 -20.39
N LEU A 801 4.34 63.90 -19.66
CA LEU A 801 5.75 63.55 -19.79
C LEU A 801 6.01 62.06 -19.47
N GLY A 802 5.30 61.49 -18.49
CA GLY A 802 5.41 60.07 -18.12
C GLY A 802 5.05 59.11 -19.25
N ILE A 803 3.95 59.39 -19.96
CA ILE A 803 3.50 58.60 -21.11
C ILE A 803 4.52 58.72 -22.24
N TRP A 804 5.11 59.91 -22.43
CA TRP A 804 6.10 60.14 -23.48
C TRP A 804 7.41 59.38 -23.22
N ILE A 805 7.95 59.43 -22.01
CA ILE A 805 9.15 58.66 -21.60
C ILE A 805 8.90 57.16 -21.74
N TYR A 806 7.73 56.66 -21.31
CA TYR A 806 7.35 55.25 -21.51
C TYR A 806 7.37 54.85 -22.99
N LYS A 807 6.82 55.69 -23.88
CA LYS A 807 6.83 55.43 -25.33
C LYS A 807 8.24 55.37 -25.91
N GLN A 808 9.19 56.18 -25.43
CA GLN A 808 10.59 56.11 -25.88
C GLN A 808 11.21 54.75 -25.53
N ARG A 809 10.95 54.22 -24.32
CA ARG A 809 11.45 52.89 -23.91
C ARG A 809 10.91 51.75 -24.75
N VAL A 810 9.61 51.82 -25.11
CA VAL A 810 8.99 50.85 -26.02
C VAL A 810 9.64 50.90 -27.40
N GLN A 811 9.87 52.09 -27.95
CA GLN A 811 10.47 52.27 -29.27
C GLN A 811 11.93 51.78 -29.34
N LYS A 812 12.73 51.94 -28.28
CA LYS A 812 14.09 51.35 -28.23
C LYS A 812 14.04 49.83 -28.22
N ARG A 813 13.12 49.23 -27.45
CA ARG A 813 12.95 47.76 -27.41
C ARG A 813 12.50 47.17 -28.74
N GLU A 814 11.68 47.90 -29.48
CA GLU A 814 11.20 47.52 -30.81
C GLU A 814 12.20 47.83 -31.93
N GLY A 815 13.37 48.41 -31.60
CA GLY A 815 14.45 48.68 -32.55
C GLY A 815 14.19 49.86 -33.50
N VAL A 816 13.21 50.71 -33.20
CA VAL A 816 12.74 51.81 -34.07
C VAL A 816 13.15 53.21 -33.58
N LEU A 817 13.89 53.31 -32.48
CA LEU A 817 14.42 54.59 -31.97
C LEU A 817 15.82 54.87 -32.56
N SER A 818 16.04 56.06 -33.12
CA SER A 818 17.33 56.41 -33.74
C SER A 818 18.45 56.55 -32.71
N GLN A 819 19.68 56.29 -33.15
CA GLN A 819 20.87 56.28 -32.30
C GLN A 819 21.12 57.65 -31.63
N ASP A 820 20.97 58.76 -32.37
CA ASP A 820 21.14 60.12 -31.82
C ASP A 820 20.16 60.43 -30.68
N ARG A 821 18.94 59.89 -30.74
CA ARG A 821 17.91 60.07 -29.69
C ARG A 821 18.19 59.20 -28.47
N ILE A 822 18.76 58.02 -28.68
CA ILE A 822 19.22 57.15 -27.60
C ILE A 822 20.35 57.87 -26.83
N GLU A 823 21.33 58.43 -27.54
CA GLU A 823 22.45 59.15 -26.93
C GLU A 823 22.01 60.39 -26.15
N LEU A 824 21.03 61.15 -26.67
CA LEU A 824 20.47 62.30 -25.96
C LEU A 824 19.76 61.88 -24.66
N LEU A 825 18.94 60.82 -24.70
CA LEU A 825 18.24 60.36 -23.50
C LEU A 825 19.17 59.63 -22.50
N ASP A 826 20.22 58.97 -22.98
CA ASP A 826 21.27 58.38 -22.14
C ASP A 826 22.01 59.46 -21.34
N LYS A 827 22.24 60.65 -21.92
CA LYS A 827 22.81 61.82 -21.21
C LYS A 827 21.94 62.35 -20.08
N LEU A 828 20.63 62.08 -20.10
CA LEU A 828 19.70 62.41 -19.01
C LEU A 828 19.55 61.25 -17.99
N GLY A 829 20.36 60.19 -18.12
CA GLY A 829 20.34 59.04 -17.21
C GLY A 829 19.08 58.17 -17.35
N ILE A 830 18.50 58.08 -18.55
CA ILE A 830 17.30 57.25 -18.76
C ILE A 830 17.60 55.75 -18.57
N GLU A 831 16.82 55.08 -17.72
CA GLU A 831 16.86 53.61 -17.61
C GLU A 831 15.88 52.97 -18.59
N TRP A 832 16.39 52.14 -19.51
CA TRP A 832 15.60 51.55 -20.60
C TRP A 832 14.75 50.34 -20.18
N ASN A 833 14.91 49.86 -18.95
CA ASN A 833 14.12 48.78 -18.37
C ASN A 833 12.82 49.30 -17.69
N ASN A 834 11.86 48.39 -17.46
CA ASN A 834 10.41 48.64 -17.45
C ASN A 834 9.86 49.52 -16.29
N LEU A 835 8.98 50.48 -16.63
CA LEU A 835 8.37 51.51 -15.75
C LEU A 835 7.21 51.00 -14.85
N SER A 836 6.83 49.73 -14.94
CA SER A 836 5.86 49.12 -14.02
C SER A 836 6.39 49.03 -12.58
N GLU A 837 7.69 49.22 -12.36
CA GLU A 837 8.30 49.23 -11.04
C GLU A 837 8.22 50.57 -10.30
N ILE A 838 7.96 51.69 -10.99
CA ILE A 838 8.03 53.03 -10.38
C ILE A 838 6.64 53.49 -9.92
N GLU A 839 5.59 53.34 -10.74
CA GLU A 839 4.21 53.67 -10.31
C GLU A 839 3.63 52.68 -9.30
N ASN A 840 4.03 51.40 -9.37
CA ASN A 840 3.66 50.46 -8.32
C ASN A 840 4.52 50.64 -7.06
N ALA A 841 5.61 51.41 -7.07
CA ALA A 841 6.47 51.55 -5.89
C ALA A 841 5.73 52.18 -4.71
N SER A 842 4.96 53.25 -4.93
CA SER A 842 4.19 53.88 -3.86
C SER A 842 3.02 53.01 -3.37
N LEU A 843 2.38 52.26 -4.28
CA LEU A 843 1.30 51.32 -3.94
C LEU A 843 1.80 50.08 -3.20
N TYR A 844 2.96 49.53 -3.61
CA TYR A 844 3.63 48.47 -2.88
C TYR A 844 4.15 48.99 -1.55
N GLU A 845 4.73 50.20 -1.49
CA GLU A 845 5.21 50.80 -0.25
C GLU A 845 4.06 50.96 0.74
N LYS A 846 2.92 51.49 0.30
CA LYS A 846 1.71 51.60 1.14
C LYS A 846 1.22 50.21 1.58
N GLY A 847 1.17 49.24 0.67
CA GLY A 847 0.76 47.88 1.00
C GLY A 847 1.71 47.18 1.97
N PHE A 848 3.02 47.38 1.83
CA PHE A 848 4.04 46.88 2.76
C PHE A 848 3.97 47.59 4.10
N GLN A 849 3.72 48.89 4.18
CA GLN A 849 3.49 49.60 5.44
C GLN A 849 2.28 49.02 6.19
N HIS A 850 1.17 48.75 5.50
CA HIS A 850 0.01 48.09 6.12
C HIS A 850 0.29 46.65 6.52
N LEU A 851 1.05 45.91 5.72
CA LEU A 851 1.45 44.55 6.05
C LEU A 851 2.38 44.50 7.26
N GLU A 852 3.41 45.35 7.30
CA GLU A 852 4.37 45.48 8.40
C GLU A 852 3.64 45.87 9.68
N LYS A 853 2.73 46.87 9.61
CA LYS A 853 1.88 47.26 10.73
C LYS A 853 0.99 46.10 11.21
N PHE A 854 0.31 45.42 10.29
CA PHE A 854 -0.58 44.31 10.61
C PHE A 854 0.17 43.13 11.25
N ILE A 855 1.37 42.80 10.75
CA ILE A 855 2.24 41.79 11.35
C ILE A 855 2.65 42.22 12.76
N SER A 856 3.04 43.48 12.96
CA SER A 856 3.46 43.98 14.26
C SER A 856 2.34 44.01 15.31
N GLU A 857 1.11 44.29 14.90
CA GLU A 857 -0.04 44.43 15.81
C GLU A 857 -0.75 43.11 16.10
N LYS A 858 -0.82 42.20 15.12
CA LYS A 858 -1.63 40.98 15.22
C LYS A 858 -0.82 39.69 15.28
N GLY A 859 0.44 39.68 14.83
CA GLY A 859 1.25 38.46 14.75
C GLY A 859 0.65 37.38 13.84
N ILE A 860 -0.27 37.72 12.94
CA ILE A 860 -0.97 36.75 12.07
C ILE A 860 -0.43 36.86 10.65
N TYR A 861 0.09 35.74 10.13
CA TYR A 861 0.72 35.64 8.81
C TYR A 861 -0.24 35.06 7.75
N LYS A 862 -1.47 34.71 8.15
CA LYS A 862 -2.53 34.18 7.28
C LYS A 862 -3.66 35.20 7.12
N ILE A 863 -3.52 36.09 6.15
CA ILE A 863 -4.48 37.16 5.86
C ILE A 863 -5.54 36.66 4.87
N ARG A 864 -6.83 36.77 5.24
CA ARG A 864 -7.94 36.43 4.34
C ARG A 864 -8.07 37.50 3.25
N ALA A 865 -8.52 37.13 2.06
CA ALA A 865 -8.66 38.07 0.94
C ALA A 865 -9.58 39.27 1.25
N ILE A 866 -10.51 39.09 2.19
CA ILE A 866 -11.47 40.12 2.62
C ILE A 866 -10.92 41.05 3.73
N THR A 867 -9.71 40.81 4.25
CA THR A 867 -9.17 41.62 5.36
C THR A 867 -8.98 43.07 4.95
N VAL A 868 -9.57 43.97 5.74
CA VAL A 868 -9.49 45.42 5.61
C VAL A 868 -8.87 45.96 6.91
N CYS A 869 -7.90 46.87 6.78
CA CYS A 869 -7.28 47.57 7.90
C CYS A 869 -8.25 48.62 8.50
N ASP A 870 -7.94 49.10 9.71
CA ASP A 870 -8.78 50.07 10.43
C ASP A 870 -8.97 51.41 9.67
N ASP A 871 -8.07 51.74 8.75
CA ASP A 871 -8.14 52.92 7.87
C ASP A 871 -8.87 52.66 6.53
N GLY A 872 -9.48 51.47 6.39
CA GLY A 872 -10.22 51.07 5.18
C GLY A 872 -9.34 50.46 4.08
N TYR A 873 -8.03 50.29 4.29
CA TYR A 873 -7.15 49.68 3.29
C TYR A 873 -7.42 48.18 3.11
N ARG A 874 -7.72 47.73 1.89
CA ARG A 874 -8.04 46.32 1.57
C ARG A 874 -6.79 45.45 1.44
N LEU A 875 -6.09 45.25 2.55
CA LEU A 875 -4.83 44.51 2.62
C LEU A 875 -4.93 43.09 2.02
N GLY A 876 -6.00 42.36 2.32
CA GLY A 876 -6.20 40.99 1.80
C GLY A 876 -6.28 40.90 0.27
N ASN A 877 -6.86 41.91 -0.37
CA ASN A 877 -6.98 41.98 -1.82
C ASN A 877 -5.63 42.33 -2.47
N TRP A 878 -4.89 43.28 -1.87
CA TRP A 878 -3.54 43.62 -2.32
C TRP A 878 -2.59 42.42 -2.27
N ILE A 879 -2.59 41.65 -1.17
CA ILE A 879 -1.78 40.43 -1.04
C ILE A 879 -2.18 39.37 -2.08
N SER A 880 -3.48 39.19 -2.31
CA SER A 880 -3.99 38.24 -3.31
C SER A 880 -3.48 38.58 -4.72
N ASN A 881 -3.46 39.87 -5.07
CA ASN A 881 -2.88 40.34 -6.32
C ASN A 881 -1.36 40.13 -6.38
N CYS A 882 -0.64 40.33 -5.29
CA CYS A 882 0.80 40.05 -5.21
C CYS A 882 1.11 38.56 -5.48
N ARG A 883 0.34 37.64 -4.88
CA ARG A 883 0.47 36.19 -5.10
C ARG A 883 0.17 35.78 -6.55
N VAL A 884 -0.83 36.41 -7.18
CA VAL A 884 -1.15 36.17 -8.60
C VAL A 884 0.00 36.62 -9.50
N ARG A 885 0.55 37.81 -9.27
CA ARG A 885 1.70 38.33 -10.03
C ARG A 885 2.97 37.50 -9.84
N TYR A 886 3.23 37.05 -8.61
CA TYR A 886 4.35 36.16 -8.30
C TYR A 886 4.25 34.83 -9.08
N ARG A 887 3.09 34.18 -9.10
CA ARG A 887 2.86 32.95 -9.89
C ARG A 887 3.02 33.12 -11.40
N ARG A 888 2.89 34.35 -11.91
CA ARG A 888 3.09 34.68 -13.33
C ARG A 888 4.51 35.13 -13.65
N GLY A 889 5.41 35.23 -12.66
CA GLY A 889 6.76 35.78 -12.84
C GLY A 889 6.79 37.30 -13.05
N GLU A 890 5.71 38.00 -12.71
CA GLU A 890 5.51 39.43 -12.97
C GLU A 890 5.85 40.31 -11.75
N LEU A 891 6.10 39.72 -10.58
CA LEU A 891 6.44 40.45 -9.35
C LEU A 891 7.96 40.70 -9.29
N ALA A 892 8.35 41.97 -9.17
CA ALA A 892 9.76 42.36 -9.13
C ALA A 892 10.52 41.70 -7.97
N LYS A 893 11.77 41.30 -8.23
CA LYS A 893 12.63 40.59 -7.26
C LYS A 893 12.74 41.33 -5.92
N LYS A 894 12.88 42.66 -5.93
CA LYS A 894 12.95 43.49 -4.71
C LYS A 894 11.75 43.35 -3.78
N TYR A 895 10.55 43.11 -4.32
CA TYR A 895 9.34 42.92 -3.52
C TYR A 895 9.21 41.49 -3.02
N VAL A 896 9.61 40.50 -3.84
CA VAL A 896 9.73 39.10 -3.40
C VAL A 896 10.71 39.00 -2.23
N GLU A 897 11.85 39.66 -2.34
CA GLU A 897 12.84 39.76 -1.27
C GLU A 897 12.28 40.46 -0.03
N ARG A 898 11.47 41.51 -0.18
CA ARG A 898 10.81 42.18 0.95
C ARG A 898 9.77 41.29 1.64
N PHE A 899 8.94 40.55 0.90
CA PHE A 899 8.02 39.56 1.49
C PHE A 899 8.78 38.47 2.26
N ARG A 900 9.89 37.96 1.69
CA ARG A 900 10.77 36.98 2.35
C ARG A 900 11.43 37.54 3.61
N LYS A 901 11.90 38.79 3.59
CA LYS A 901 12.41 39.50 4.79
C LYS A 901 11.36 39.62 5.89
N LEU A 902 10.10 39.79 5.53
CA LEU A 902 8.97 39.83 6.46
C LEU A 902 8.47 38.43 6.89
N ARG A 903 9.10 37.35 6.39
CA ARG A 903 8.63 35.95 6.56
C ARG A 903 7.17 35.75 6.18
N PHE A 904 6.69 36.46 5.16
CA PHE A 904 5.30 36.37 4.70
C PHE A 904 5.20 35.51 3.44
N PRO A 905 4.49 34.36 3.46
CA PRO A 905 4.56 33.39 2.37
C PRO A 905 3.75 33.80 1.13
N LEU A 906 4.39 33.77 -0.05
CA LEU A 906 3.75 34.03 -1.35
C LEU A 906 3.17 32.76 -1.98
N ASP A 907 3.76 31.60 -1.69
CA ASP A 907 3.29 30.29 -2.12
C ASP A 907 3.38 29.24 -1.00
N ALA A 908 3.07 27.98 -1.34
CA ALA A 908 3.11 26.86 -0.39
C ALA A 908 4.54 26.41 -0.06
N GLU A 909 5.52 26.77 -0.89
CA GLU A 909 6.93 26.43 -0.69
C GLU A 909 7.57 27.39 0.32
N ASP A 910 7.29 28.70 0.20
CA ASP A 910 7.61 29.69 1.22
C ASP A 910 6.96 29.33 2.57
N GLU A 911 5.68 28.90 2.57
CA GLU A 911 4.98 28.48 3.79
C GLU A 911 5.66 27.26 4.44
N TRP A 912 6.17 26.32 3.64
CA TRP A 912 6.91 25.17 4.15
C TRP A 912 8.30 25.58 4.67
N GLU A 913 9.01 26.43 3.93
CA GLU A 913 10.37 26.85 4.26
C GLU A 913 10.42 27.62 5.58
N TYR A 914 9.50 28.56 5.79
CA TYR A 914 9.49 29.35 7.03
C TYR A 914 9.16 28.49 8.25
N ARG A 915 8.34 27.46 8.09
CA ARG A 915 8.05 26.49 9.16
C ARG A 915 9.23 25.61 9.50
N TYR A 916 9.97 25.19 8.48
CA TYR A 916 11.20 24.46 8.65
C TYR A 916 12.27 25.32 9.35
N GLU A 917 12.45 26.58 8.95
CA GLU A 917 13.35 27.50 9.64
C GLU A 917 12.95 27.74 11.10
N GLU A 918 11.66 27.87 11.38
CA GLU A 918 11.14 28.04 12.75
C GLU A 918 11.41 26.80 13.62
N LEU A 919 11.17 25.61 13.06
CA LEU A 919 11.49 24.33 13.69
C LEU A 919 13.00 24.21 13.97
N LYS A 920 13.84 24.54 12.98
CA LYS A 920 15.30 24.52 13.09
C LYS A 920 15.78 25.48 14.17
N ALA A 921 15.30 26.72 14.16
CA ALA A 921 15.65 27.74 15.15
C ALA A 921 15.21 27.33 16.56
N TYR A 922 14.05 26.69 16.71
CA TYR A 922 13.62 26.14 17.99
C TYR A 922 14.58 25.07 18.50
N PHE A 923 15.01 24.13 17.64
CA PHE A 923 15.95 23.08 18.02
C PHE A 923 17.34 23.62 18.36
N GLU A 924 17.83 24.61 17.61
CA GLU A 924 19.11 25.28 17.90
C GLU A 924 19.04 26.08 19.22
N LYS A 925 17.94 26.78 19.48
CA LYS A 925 17.79 27.61 20.68
C LYS A 925 17.65 26.80 21.97
N ASN A 926 16.93 25.69 21.93
CA ASN A 926 16.59 24.91 23.12
C ASN A 926 17.48 23.68 23.31
N ASP A 927 18.51 23.53 22.48
CA ASP A 927 19.41 22.36 22.42
C ASP A 927 18.65 21.03 22.55
N THR A 928 17.55 20.93 21.80
CA THR A 928 16.63 19.79 21.86
C THR A 928 16.21 19.41 20.47
N LYS A 929 15.83 18.14 20.32
CA LYS A 929 15.23 17.61 19.10
C LYS A 929 13.76 17.24 19.30
N ARG A 930 13.15 17.75 20.37
CA ARG A 930 11.73 17.49 20.71
C ARG A 930 10.96 18.81 20.82
N LEU A 931 9.82 18.87 20.15
CA LEU A 931 8.82 19.90 20.36
C LEU A 931 7.86 19.47 21.48
N PRO A 932 7.35 20.39 22.31
CA PRO A 932 6.23 20.16 23.23
C PRO A 932 4.98 19.66 22.50
N GLU A 933 4.05 19.01 23.20
CA GLU A 933 2.83 18.43 22.60
C GLU A 933 1.97 19.48 21.87
N LYS A 934 1.99 20.73 22.35
CA LYS A 934 1.47 21.91 21.65
C LYS A 934 2.51 23.03 21.71
N TYR A 935 3.04 23.41 20.55
CA TYR A 935 3.91 24.58 20.43
C TYR A 935 3.30 25.52 19.40
N ALA A 936 2.82 26.68 19.88
CA ALA A 936 2.35 27.72 18.99
C ALA A 936 3.56 28.38 18.32
N ALA A 937 3.56 28.35 16.99
CA ALA A 937 4.46 29.12 16.18
C ALA A 937 4.23 30.63 16.37
N TYR A 938 5.16 31.43 15.83
CA TYR A 938 5.07 32.88 15.78
C TYR A 938 3.77 33.41 15.16
N ASP A 939 3.11 32.61 14.32
CA ASP A 939 1.84 32.94 13.66
C ASP A 939 0.58 32.42 14.39
N GLY A 940 0.75 31.88 15.60
CA GLY A 940 -0.33 31.36 16.46
C GLY A 940 -0.83 29.96 16.08
N THR A 941 -0.24 29.31 15.08
CA THR A 941 -0.64 27.95 14.67
C THR A 941 0.27 26.88 15.28
N ASP A 942 -0.22 25.64 15.33
CA ASP A 942 0.47 24.55 16.02
C ASP A 942 1.63 23.96 15.19
N LEU A 943 2.86 24.37 15.51
CA LEU A 943 4.10 23.88 14.90
C LEU A 943 4.32 22.39 15.21
N SER A 944 3.90 21.92 16.38
CA SER A 944 4.02 20.51 16.79
C SER A 944 3.13 19.60 15.95
N LEU A 945 1.90 20.05 15.66
CA LEU A 945 0.98 19.37 14.76
C LEU A 945 1.49 19.38 13.31
N TRP A 946 2.02 20.51 12.84
CA TRP A 946 2.64 20.60 11.51
C TRP A 946 3.82 19.64 11.39
N PHE A 947 4.75 19.67 12.34
CA PHE A 947 5.93 18.80 12.35
C PHE A 947 5.55 17.31 12.40
N SER A 948 4.54 16.95 13.19
CA SER A 948 4.01 15.58 13.25
C SER A 948 3.43 15.10 11.91
N LYS A 949 2.81 16.00 11.13
CA LYS A 949 2.34 15.68 9.77
C LYS A 949 3.52 15.50 8.81
N GLN A 950 4.54 16.35 8.87
CA GLN A 950 5.75 16.22 8.04
C GLN A 950 6.50 14.91 8.33
N LYS A 951 6.60 14.48 9.59
CA LYS A 951 7.19 13.18 9.96
C LYS A 951 6.49 11.98 9.30
N ARG A 952 5.15 12.03 9.19
CA ARG A 952 4.37 10.97 8.52
C ARG A 952 4.58 11.02 7.00
N ALA A 953 4.58 12.21 6.42
CA ALA A 953 4.81 12.40 4.98
C ALA A 953 6.22 11.95 4.56
N TYR A 954 7.24 12.25 5.37
CA TYR A 954 8.62 11.80 5.17
C TYR A 954 8.69 10.26 5.09
N LYS A 955 8.07 9.55 6.04
CA LYS A 955 8.04 8.06 6.06
C LYS A 955 7.35 7.43 4.86
N LYS A 956 6.40 8.14 4.24
CA LYS A 956 5.65 7.69 3.06
C LYS A 956 6.31 8.07 1.73
N GLY A 957 7.41 8.84 1.76
CA GLY A 957 8.04 9.38 0.56
C GLY A 957 7.20 10.46 -0.14
N GLU A 958 6.31 11.13 0.59
CA GLU A 958 5.41 12.16 0.05
C GLU A 958 6.05 13.58 0.01
N LEU A 959 7.24 13.75 0.60
CA LEU A 959 8.01 15.01 0.57
C LEU A 959 8.95 15.09 -0.64
N THR A 960 9.31 16.30 -1.08
CA THR A 960 10.31 16.46 -2.14
C THR A 960 11.71 16.05 -1.65
N LYS A 961 12.61 15.68 -2.57
CA LYS A 961 13.99 15.30 -2.23
C LYS A 961 14.73 16.37 -1.42
N GLU A 962 14.47 17.64 -1.72
CA GLU A 962 15.06 18.78 -1.01
C GLU A 962 14.48 18.95 0.40
N GLN A 963 13.18 18.76 0.56
CA GLN A 963 12.51 18.77 1.87
C GLN A 963 12.98 17.62 2.75
N MET A 964 13.17 16.42 2.18
CA MET A 964 13.73 15.27 2.91
C MET A 964 15.15 15.58 3.38
N LYS A 965 16.01 16.08 2.49
CA LYS A 965 17.38 16.50 2.84
C LYS A 965 17.41 17.53 3.98
N LYS A 966 16.51 18.51 3.96
CA LYS A 966 16.38 19.50 5.05
C LYS A 966 16.02 18.85 6.39
N PHE A 967 15.11 17.88 6.39
CA PHE A 967 14.80 17.11 7.60
C PHE A 967 15.99 16.28 8.07
N ASP A 968 16.77 15.69 7.15
CA ASP A 968 18.00 14.97 7.46
C ASP A 968 19.05 15.91 8.08
N ASP A 969 19.19 17.13 7.56
CA ASP A 969 20.15 18.15 8.02
C ASP A 969 19.88 18.61 9.47
N ILE A 970 18.61 18.68 9.91
CA ILE A 970 18.27 18.96 11.32
C ILE A 970 18.35 17.72 12.23
N GLY A 971 18.69 16.57 11.63
CA GLY A 971 18.92 15.30 12.28
C GLY A 971 17.69 14.40 12.36
N TYR A 972 16.65 14.57 11.53
CA TYR A 972 15.51 13.68 11.47
C TYR A 972 15.77 12.48 10.52
N PRO A 973 15.49 11.22 10.91
CA PRO A 973 14.93 10.79 12.19
C PRO A 973 15.91 11.07 13.34
N PHE A 974 15.44 11.79 14.37
CA PHE A 974 16.24 12.17 15.52
C PHE A 974 16.86 10.93 16.13
N LYS A 975 18.16 10.76 15.87
CA LYS A 975 18.97 9.75 16.53
C LYS A 975 18.81 10.03 18.02
N ALA A 976 18.25 9.07 18.75
CA ALA A 976 18.01 9.20 20.17
C ALA A 976 19.34 9.61 20.84
N GLU A 977 19.28 10.49 21.84
CA GLU A 977 20.41 10.63 22.75
C GLU A 977 20.77 9.24 23.25
N LYS A 978 21.97 8.84 22.84
CA LYS A 978 22.48 7.49 23.01
C LYS A 978 22.62 7.26 24.51
N SER A 979 21.72 6.43 25.05
CA SER A 979 21.73 5.90 26.42
C SER A 979 23.16 5.56 26.89
N GLY A 980 23.45 5.65 28.19
CA GLY A 980 24.73 5.18 28.75
C GLY A 980 25.11 3.75 28.31
N ILE A 981 24.10 2.94 27.98
CA ILE A 981 24.22 1.58 27.41
C ILE A 981 24.80 1.62 25.99
N TYR A 982 24.43 2.59 25.16
CA TYR A 982 24.99 2.76 23.82
C TYR A 982 26.49 3.09 23.88
N LYS A 983 26.92 3.99 24.78
CA LYS A 983 28.34 4.30 24.96
C LYS A 983 29.11 3.04 25.41
N ALA A 984 28.57 2.29 26.37
CA ALA A 984 29.19 1.03 26.81
C ALA A 984 29.26 -0.03 25.69
N ASN A 985 28.21 -0.16 24.88
CA ASN A 985 28.17 -1.09 23.74
C ASN A 985 29.10 -0.64 22.60
N MET A 986 29.33 0.66 22.43
CA MET A 986 30.32 1.19 21.48
C MET A 986 31.73 0.87 21.92
N THR A 987 32.06 1.07 23.19
CA THR A 987 33.38 0.71 23.74
C THR A 987 33.68 -0.78 23.59
N LYS A 988 32.70 -1.65 23.90
CA LYS A 988 32.85 -3.11 23.71
C LYS A 988 33.02 -3.50 22.24
N TRP A 989 32.32 -2.83 21.34
CA TRP A 989 32.40 -3.11 19.91
C TRP A 989 33.73 -2.65 19.32
N LEU A 990 34.21 -1.45 19.68
CA LEU A 990 35.51 -0.93 19.26
C LEU A 990 36.67 -1.83 19.70
N ALA A 991 36.61 -2.37 20.93
CA ALA A 991 37.62 -3.31 21.40
C ALA A 991 37.71 -4.58 20.53
N LYS A 992 36.58 -5.08 20.02
CA LYS A 992 36.54 -6.23 19.10
C LYS A 992 36.99 -5.85 17.70
N TYR A 993 36.59 -4.67 17.21
CA TYR A 993 36.99 -4.13 15.92
C TYR A 993 38.51 -4.00 15.78
N GLU A 994 39.18 -3.43 16.79
CA GLU A 994 40.64 -3.29 16.76
C GLU A 994 41.37 -4.64 16.72
N ILE A 995 40.87 -5.65 17.44
CA ILE A 995 41.43 -7.01 17.41
C ILE A 995 41.29 -7.65 16.01
N VAL A 996 40.13 -7.49 15.37
CA VAL A 996 39.87 -8.01 14.03
C VAL A 996 40.73 -7.27 12.99
N LYS A 997 40.82 -5.95 13.10
CA LYS A 997 41.66 -5.11 12.24
C LYS A 997 43.13 -5.50 12.32
N GLU A 998 43.63 -5.72 13.54
CA GLU A 998 44.99 -6.18 13.79
C GLU A 998 45.26 -7.54 13.12
N TYR A 999 44.34 -8.51 13.26
CA TYR A 999 44.48 -9.82 12.64
C TYR A 999 44.54 -9.73 11.10
N LEU A 1000 43.64 -8.94 10.50
CA LEU A 1000 43.56 -8.79 9.04
C LEU A 1000 44.79 -8.08 8.46
N GLU A 1001 45.39 -7.13 9.20
CA GLU A 1001 46.67 -6.52 8.78
C GLU A 1001 47.85 -7.49 8.93
N LEU A 1002 47.85 -8.35 9.96
CA LEU A 1002 48.89 -9.38 10.15
C LEU A 1002 48.88 -10.45 9.05
N HIS A 1003 47.70 -10.78 8.50
CA HIS A 1003 47.51 -11.86 7.52
C HIS A 1003 47.16 -11.31 6.12
N LYS A 1004 47.57 -10.08 5.85
CA LYS A 1004 47.24 -9.36 4.63
C LYS A 1004 47.92 -10.01 3.42
N GLY A 1005 47.11 -10.53 2.50
CA GLY A 1005 47.57 -11.21 1.29
C GLY A 1005 47.69 -12.73 1.42
N GLU A 1006 47.38 -13.30 2.59
CA GLU A 1006 47.28 -14.74 2.79
C GLU A 1006 45.83 -15.21 2.62
N LYS A 1007 45.64 -16.48 2.23
CA LYS A 1007 44.30 -17.10 2.26
C LYS A 1007 43.93 -17.39 3.71
N LEU A 1008 42.75 -16.95 4.12
CA LEU A 1008 42.32 -17.01 5.51
C LEU A 1008 41.53 -18.28 5.81
N ASP A 1009 41.82 -18.90 6.96
CA ASP A 1009 41.07 -20.05 7.47
C ASP A 1009 39.66 -19.60 7.93
N PRO A 1010 38.58 -20.22 7.42
CA PRO A 1010 37.21 -19.96 7.87
C PRO A 1010 37.00 -20.10 9.38
N LYS A 1011 37.84 -20.86 10.10
CA LYS A 1011 37.77 -21.09 11.56
C LYS A 1011 38.76 -20.27 12.38
N ALA A 1012 39.43 -19.28 11.78
CA ALA A 1012 40.43 -18.48 12.47
C ALA A 1012 39.88 -17.79 13.74
N GLU A 1013 40.55 -18.05 14.87
CA GLU A 1013 40.30 -17.40 16.15
C GLU A 1013 41.54 -16.62 16.59
N TYR A 1014 41.37 -15.33 16.91
CA TYR A 1014 42.47 -14.45 17.35
C TYR A 1014 42.03 -13.62 18.55
N LYS A 1015 42.83 -13.67 19.63
CA LYS A 1015 42.58 -13.02 20.92
C LYS A 1015 41.14 -13.23 21.44
N GLY A 1016 40.62 -14.45 21.32
CA GLY A 1016 39.29 -14.84 21.79
C GLY A 1016 38.13 -14.40 20.90
N ILE A 1017 38.41 -13.97 19.66
CA ILE A 1017 37.40 -13.60 18.66
C ILE A 1017 37.55 -14.51 17.45
N LYS A 1018 36.47 -15.20 17.09
CA LYS A 1018 36.34 -15.89 15.81
C LYS A 1018 36.20 -14.85 14.70
N ILE A 1019 37.26 -14.65 13.92
CA ILE A 1019 37.41 -13.48 13.05
C ILE A 1019 36.35 -13.49 11.94
N ILE A 1020 36.20 -14.60 11.23
CA ILE A 1020 35.29 -14.72 10.09
C ILE A 1020 33.83 -14.71 10.54
N ASP A 1021 33.51 -15.37 11.66
CA ASP A 1021 32.17 -15.34 12.26
C ASP A 1021 31.79 -13.94 12.71
N TRP A 1022 32.72 -13.21 13.33
CA TRP A 1022 32.48 -11.83 13.75
C TRP A 1022 32.21 -10.91 12.55
N ILE A 1023 32.99 -11.04 11.45
CA ILE A 1023 32.79 -10.29 10.21
C ILE A 1023 31.44 -10.61 9.56
N ARG A 1024 31.06 -11.90 9.48
CA ARG A 1024 29.74 -12.31 8.94
C ARG A 1024 28.59 -11.77 9.78
N GLN A 1025 28.72 -11.84 11.11
CA GLN A 1025 27.73 -11.32 12.05
C GLN A 1025 27.59 -9.79 11.92
N GLN A 1026 28.70 -9.05 11.80
CA GLN A 1026 28.66 -7.59 11.61
C GLN A 1026 27.99 -7.23 10.28
N ARG A 1027 28.27 -7.95 9.18
CA ARG A 1027 27.64 -7.72 7.87
C ARG A 1027 26.12 -7.96 7.91
N ASN A 1028 25.67 -8.97 8.66
CA ASN A 1028 24.25 -9.25 8.87
C ASN A 1028 23.57 -8.10 9.66
N PHE A 1029 24.20 -7.60 10.73
CA PHE A 1029 23.70 -6.44 11.47
C PHE A 1029 23.61 -5.15 10.62
N ILE A 1030 24.53 -4.94 9.69
CA ILE A 1030 24.48 -3.81 8.75
C ILE A 1030 23.32 -3.98 7.75
N GLN A 1031 23.14 -5.18 7.18
CA GLN A 1031 22.06 -5.46 6.23
C GLN A 1031 20.66 -5.28 6.83
N ASN A 1032 20.51 -5.58 8.12
CA ASN A 1032 19.25 -5.41 8.85
C ASN A 1032 19.06 -4.01 9.43
N GLY A 1033 19.94 -3.05 9.12
CA GLY A 1033 19.82 -1.66 9.57
C GLY A 1033 20.01 -1.46 11.07
N VAL A 1034 20.69 -2.40 11.76
CA VAL A 1034 20.88 -2.40 13.22
C VAL A 1034 22.01 -1.45 13.66
N PHE A 1035 22.96 -1.15 12.78
CA PHE A 1035 24.12 -0.29 13.08
C PHE A 1035 23.96 1.16 12.63
N SER A 1036 24.59 2.07 13.36
CA SER A 1036 24.72 3.47 12.99
C SER A 1036 25.70 3.66 11.83
N ASP A 1037 25.49 4.67 10.99
CA ASP A 1037 26.34 5.04 9.85
C ASP A 1037 27.86 5.03 10.18
N GLU A 1038 28.23 5.55 11.35
CA GLU A 1038 29.63 5.54 11.87
C GLU A 1038 30.23 4.14 12.00
N ARG A 1039 29.48 3.14 12.48
CA ARG A 1039 29.95 1.74 12.56
C ARG A 1039 30.01 1.07 11.20
N VAL A 1040 29.11 1.46 10.30
CA VAL A 1040 29.08 0.94 8.93
C VAL A 1040 30.32 1.42 8.18
N GLU A 1041 30.68 2.70 8.31
CA GLU A 1041 31.91 3.26 7.74
C GLU A 1041 33.15 2.54 8.30
N MET A 1042 33.29 2.42 9.62
CA MET A 1042 34.43 1.72 10.23
C MET A 1042 34.52 0.25 9.79
N PHE A 1043 33.40 -0.48 9.78
CA PHE A 1043 33.41 -1.88 9.35
C PHE A 1043 33.78 -2.04 7.86
N ASN A 1044 33.35 -1.10 7.01
CA ASN A 1044 33.69 -1.12 5.59
C ASN A 1044 35.19 -0.85 5.34
N GLU A 1045 35.91 -0.17 6.25
CA GLU A 1045 37.38 -0.02 6.17
C GLU A 1045 38.12 -1.36 6.22
N LEU A 1046 37.52 -2.40 6.81
CA LEU A 1046 38.11 -3.75 6.87
C LEU A 1046 38.01 -4.50 5.54
N ASP A 1047 37.36 -3.91 4.53
CA ASP A 1047 37.04 -4.54 3.24
C ASP A 1047 36.51 -5.98 3.40
N PRO A 1048 35.36 -6.16 4.08
CA PRO A 1048 34.83 -7.47 4.43
C PRO A 1048 34.48 -8.32 3.21
N LYS A 1049 34.30 -7.70 2.04
CA LYS A 1049 34.05 -8.42 0.78
C LYS A 1049 35.33 -9.13 0.34
N THR A 1050 36.44 -8.41 0.23
CA THR A 1050 37.73 -8.99 -0.15
C THR A 1050 38.20 -10.02 0.86
N VAL A 1051 37.96 -9.81 2.17
CA VAL A 1051 38.28 -10.78 3.23
C VAL A 1051 37.51 -12.09 3.06
N LEU A 1052 36.21 -12.02 2.78
CA LEU A 1052 35.37 -13.21 2.58
C LEU A 1052 35.65 -13.90 1.23
N ASP A 1053 36.06 -13.14 0.22
CA ASP A 1053 36.44 -13.66 -1.10
C ASP A 1053 37.83 -14.33 -1.07
N ASN A 1054 38.69 -13.97 -0.10
CA ASN A 1054 40.03 -14.57 0.15
C ASN A 1054 40.02 -15.75 1.15
N LEU A 1055 38.85 -16.32 1.48
CA LEU A 1055 38.76 -17.53 2.29
C LEU A 1055 39.25 -18.75 1.52
N ILE A 1056 39.81 -19.73 2.24
CA ILE A 1056 40.04 -21.06 1.66
C ILE A 1056 38.69 -21.64 1.22
N SER A 1057 38.57 -21.96 -0.08
CA SER A 1057 37.33 -22.51 -0.65
C SER A 1057 37.04 -23.86 -0.02
N HIS A 1058 35.83 -24.04 0.49
CA HIS A 1058 35.36 -25.32 1.00
C HIS A 1058 35.57 -26.46 -0.02
N TRP A 1059 35.46 -26.16 -1.32
CA TRP A 1059 35.73 -27.12 -2.39
C TRP A 1059 37.21 -27.56 -2.44
N ASP A 1060 38.15 -26.65 -2.21
CA ASP A 1060 39.59 -26.96 -2.21
C ASP A 1060 39.96 -27.84 -0.99
N ILE A 1061 39.38 -27.57 0.18
CA ILE A 1061 39.57 -28.38 1.40
C ILE A 1061 39.09 -29.81 1.17
N MET A 1062 37.87 -29.96 0.61
CA MET A 1062 37.29 -31.26 0.30
C MET A 1062 38.07 -32.00 -0.80
N TYR A 1063 38.58 -31.27 -1.80
CA TYR A 1063 39.39 -31.84 -2.87
C TYR A 1063 40.75 -32.36 -2.37
N GLU A 1064 41.46 -31.60 -1.53
CA GLU A 1064 42.75 -32.03 -0.97
C GLU A 1064 42.62 -33.27 -0.08
N GLU A 1065 41.54 -33.36 0.71
CA GLU A 1065 41.27 -34.54 1.52
C GLU A 1065 40.85 -35.74 0.66
N ALA A 1066 40.10 -35.51 -0.43
CA ALA A 1066 39.81 -36.54 -1.41
C ALA A 1066 41.10 -37.06 -2.08
N VAL A 1067 42.02 -36.18 -2.47
CA VAL A 1067 43.32 -36.56 -3.03
C VAL A 1067 44.09 -37.45 -2.05
N ARG A 1068 44.22 -37.04 -0.78
CA ARG A 1068 44.88 -37.86 0.26
C ARG A 1068 44.22 -39.24 0.41
N TYR A 1069 42.89 -39.28 0.43
CA TYR A 1069 42.16 -40.53 0.53
C TYR A 1069 42.44 -41.47 -0.66
N PHE A 1070 42.38 -40.95 -1.88
CA PHE A 1070 42.59 -41.71 -3.11
C PHE A 1070 44.06 -42.08 -3.36
N ASP A 1071 45.02 -41.29 -2.87
CA ASP A 1071 46.45 -41.64 -2.90
C ASP A 1071 46.74 -42.83 -1.97
N GLU A 1072 46.09 -42.90 -0.80
CA GLU A 1072 46.26 -44.01 0.15
C GLU A 1072 45.49 -45.28 -0.25
N HIS A 1073 44.32 -45.14 -0.85
CA HIS A 1073 43.39 -46.26 -1.10
C HIS A 1073 43.27 -46.66 -2.59
N GLY A 1074 43.91 -45.90 -3.49
CA GLY A 1074 43.85 -46.07 -4.94
C GLY A 1074 42.76 -45.22 -5.60
N VAL A 1075 43.06 -44.69 -6.78
CA VAL A 1075 42.15 -43.86 -7.58
C VAL A 1075 40.88 -44.63 -7.93
N GLY A 1076 39.71 -44.07 -7.58
CA GLY A 1076 38.40 -44.69 -7.82
C GLY A 1076 37.89 -45.61 -6.69
N ALA A 1077 38.60 -45.71 -5.56
CA ALA A 1077 38.15 -46.45 -4.38
C ALA A 1077 36.83 -45.88 -3.79
N SER A 1078 35.93 -46.75 -3.34
CA SER A 1078 34.67 -46.29 -2.73
C SER A 1078 34.93 -45.64 -1.37
N VAL A 1079 34.71 -44.33 -1.26
CA VAL A 1079 34.81 -43.58 0.00
C VAL A 1079 33.73 -44.05 0.97
N LYS A 1080 34.12 -44.54 2.16
CA LYS A 1080 33.18 -44.99 3.19
C LYS A 1080 32.47 -43.80 3.85
N LYS A 1081 31.20 -44.00 4.22
CA LYS A 1081 30.43 -43.03 5.00
C LYS A 1081 31.05 -42.84 6.40
N GLY A 1082 31.00 -41.60 6.91
CA GLY A 1082 31.50 -41.22 8.24
C GLY A 1082 32.82 -40.45 8.28
N ILE A 1083 33.50 -40.23 7.15
CA ILE A 1083 34.70 -39.38 7.09
C ILE A 1083 34.24 -37.92 7.03
N ILE A 1084 34.36 -37.20 8.14
CA ILE A 1084 33.96 -35.79 8.27
C ILE A 1084 35.16 -34.88 8.09
N VAL A 1085 35.05 -33.95 7.14
CA VAL A 1085 36.05 -32.96 6.78
C VAL A 1085 35.39 -31.60 6.85
N ASP A 1086 35.89 -30.74 7.74
CA ASP A 1086 35.32 -29.41 7.96
C ASP A 1086 33.80 -29.40 8.24
N GLY A 1087 33.30 -30.42 8.95
CA GLY A 1087 31.86 -30.55 9.27
C GLY A 1087 30.98 -31.09 8.13
N SER A 1088 31.57 -31.40 6.96
CA SER A 1088 30.89 -32.03 5.83
C SER A 1088 31.42 -33.44 5.56
N GLU A 1089 30.57 -34.34 5.08
CA GLU A 1089 30.96 -35.74 4.85
C GLU A 1089 31.65 -35.91 3.49
N LEU A 1090 32.90 -36.38 3.49
CA LEU A 1090 33.71 -36.58 2.27
C LEU A 1090 33.03 -37.52 1.28
N CYS A 1091 32.39 -38.58 1.77
CA CYS A 1091 31.62 -39.52 0.96
C CYS A 1091 30.48 -38.82 0.18
N ASN A 1092 29.73 -37.93 0.83
CA ASN A 1092 28.62 -37.23 0.18
C ASN A 1092 29.14 -36.22 -0.84
N TRP A 1093 30.24 -35.54 -0.53
CA TRP A 1093 30.87 -34.59 -1.44
C TRP A 1093 31.39 -35.27 -2.71
N VAL A 1094 32.15 -36.37 -2.60
CA VAL A 1094 32.65 -37.13 -3.76
C VAL A 1094 31.50 -37.65 -4.63
N ASN A 1095 30.43 -38.17 -4.02
CA ASN A 1095 29.23 -38.61 -4.74
C ASN A 1095 28.47 -37.45 -5.42
N GLY A 1096 28.47 -36.26 -4.81
CA GLY A 1096 27.90 -35.05 -5.37
C GLY A 1096 28.67 -34.59 -6.62
N GLU A 1097 29.99 -34.49 -6.52
CA GLU A 1097 30.87 -34.12 -7.65
C GLU A 1097 30.74 -35.10 -8.83
N GLN A 1098 30.62 -36.41 -8.56
CA GLN A 1098 30.35 -37.40 -9.60
C GLN A 1098 29.01 -37.17 -10.32
N LYS A 1099 27.94 -36.78 -9.61
CA LYS A 1099 26.64 -36.51 -10.24
C LYS A 1099 26.69 -35.24 -11.10
N ILE A 1100 27.38 -34.21 -10.61
CA ILE A 1100 27.57 -32.93 -11.30
C ILE A 1100 28.37 -33.14 -12.59
N VAL A 1101 29.53 -33.81 -12.51
CA VAL A 1101 30.40 -34.08 -13.68
C VAL A 1101 29.69 -34.97 -14.71
N ASN A 1102 28.77 -35.85 -14.29
CA ASN A 1102 27.95 -36.69 -15.16
C ASN A 1102 26.67 -36.02 -15.70
N GLY A 1103 26.49 -34.72 -15.48
CA GLY A 1103 25.35 -33.95 -15.97
C GLY A 1103 24.00 -34.36 -15.36
N LYS A 1104 24.01 -35.06 -14.21
CA LYS A 1104 22.79 -35.40 -13.46
C LYS A 1104 22.33 -34.26 -12.56
N ASP A 1105 23.20 -33.28 -12.32
CA ASP A 1105 22.92 -32.11 -11.49
C ASP A 1105 23.46 -30.85 -12.17
N SER A 1106 22.77 -29.71 -12.01
CA SER A 1106 22.95 -28.52 -12.87
C SER A 1106 24.04 -27.54 -12.43
N THR A 1107 24.89 -27.92 -11.48
CA THR A 1107 25.89 -27.03 -10.89
C THR A 1107 27.15 -26.95 -11.77
N PRO A 1108 27.54 -25.78 -12.30
CA PRO A 1108 28.71 -25.68 -13.18
C PRO A 1108 30.03 -25.88 -12.41
N ARG A 1109 31.02 -26.51 -13.07
CA ARG A 1109 32.42 -26.63 -12.59
C ARG A 1109 33.34 -25.95 -13.59
N THR A 1110 34.37 -25.27 -13.09
CA THR A 1110 35.35 -24.61 -13.97
C THR A 1110 36.18 -25.66 -14.71
N PRO A 1111 36.75 -25.34 -15.89
CA PRO A 1111 37.61 -26.27 -16.61
C PRO A 1111 38.76 -26.82 -15.76
N GLU A 1112 39.33 -25.97 -14.89
CA GLU A 1112 40.41 -26.34 -13.96
C GLU A 1112 39.93 -27.32 -12.87
N GLN A 1113 38.73 -27.11 -12.32
CA GLN A 1113 38.13 -28.05 -11.36
C GLN A 1113 37.79 -29.40 -12.01
N ILE A 1114 37.33 -29.40 -13.25
CA ILE A 1114 37.07 -30.63 -14.02
C ILE A 1114 38.38 -31.39 -14.24
N GLU A 1115 39.47 -30.70 -14.57
CA GLU A 1115 40.79 -31.32 -14.74
C GLU A 1115 41.34 -31.90 -13.42
N LYS A 1116 41.14 -31.21 -12.30
CA LYS A 1116 41.44 -31.71 -10.96
C LYS A 1116 40.63 -32.97 -10.61
N LEU A 1117 39.32 -32.97 -10.85
CA LEU A 1117 38.45 -34.13 -10.60
C LEU A 1117 38.80 -35.35 -11.48
N LYS A 1118 39.21 -35.13 -12.74
CA LYS A 1118 39.70 -36.20 -13.61
C LYS A 1118 40.94 -36.90 -13.04
N LYS A 1119 41.86 -36.14 -12.42
CA LYS A 1119 43.09 -36.70 -11.81
C LYS A 1119 42.80 -37.67 -10.66
N ILE A 1120 41.66 -37.52 -9.99
CA ILE A 1120 41.19 -38.44 -8.94
C ILE A 1120 40.12 -39.43 -9.43
N GLY A 1121 39.98 -39.61 -10.74
CA GLY A 1121 39.14 -40.66 -11.35
C GLY A 1121 37.66 -40.32 -11.52
N ILE A 1122 37.27 -39.05 -11.45
CA ILE A 1122 35.89 -38.59 -11.66
C ILE A 1122 35.77 -37.93 -13.05
N GLU A 1123 35.27 -38.66 -14.04
CA GLU A 1123 35.17 -38.23 -15.45
C GLU A 1123 33.71 -38.09 -15.95
N PRO A 1124 33.43 -37.21 -16.94
CA PRO A 1124 32.08 -37.03 -17.49
C PRO A 1124 31.58 -38.24 -18.28
N GLN A 1125 30.40 -38.77 -17.93
CA GLN A 1125 29.69 -39.77 -18.72
C GLN A 1125 28.58 -39.14 -19.58
N VAL A 1126 28.56 -39.45 -20.89
CA VAL A 1126 27.56 -38.96 -21.84
C VAL A 1126 26.22 -39.70 -21.63
N ASN A 1127 25.19 -39.01 -21.11
CA ASN A 1127 23.88 -39.60 -20.77
C ASN A 1127 22.84 -39.52 -21.92
N ASP A 1128 22.55 -40.67 -22.56
CA ASP A 1128 21.68 -40.91 -23.75
C ASP A 1128 20.15 -40.65 -23.57
N ARG A 1129 19.66 -40.45 -22.34
CA ARG A 1129 18.21 -40.39 -22.06
C ARG A 1129 17.51 -39.10 -22.52
N PHE A 1130 18.16 -37.95 -22.35
CA PHE A 1130 17.57 -36.65 -22.71
C PHE A 1130 17.52 -36.42 -24.22
N GLU A 1131 18.54 -36.92 -24.93
CA GLU A 1131 18.60 -36.87 -26.40
C GLU A 1131 17.44 -37.69 -27.02
N LYS A 1132 17.15 -38.88 -26.48
CA LYS A 1132 16.00 -39.69 -26.93
C LYS A 1132 14.65 -38.99 -26.79
N GLN A 1133 14.42 -38.29 -25.67
CA GLN A 1133 13.18 -37.54 -25.46
C GLN A 1133 13.08 -36.32 -26.38
N TRP A 1134 14.20 -35.64 -26.63
CA TRP A 1134 14.25 -34.51 -27.54
C TRP A 1134 13.95 -34.94 -28.98
N LEU A 1135 14.58 -36.02 -29.45
CA LEU A 1135 14.34 -36.60 -30.79
C LEU A 1135 12.89 -37.06 -30.98
N THR A 1136 12.26 -37.62 -29.94
CA THR A 1136 10.83 -38.02 -30.01
C THR A 1136 9.93 -36.82 -30.28
N ARG A 1137 10.15 -35.70 -29.59
CA ARG A 1137 9.35 -34.47 -29.79
C ARG A 1137 9.64 -33.78 -31.11
N TYR A 1138 10.88 -33.86 -31.58
CA TYR A 1138 11.26 -33.39 -32.91
C TYR A 1138 10.50 -34.15 -34.01
N GLU A 1139 10.39 -35.47 -33.88
CA GLU A 1139 9.65 -36.31 -34.82
C GLU A 1139 8.12 -36.10 -34.79
N GLU A 1140 7.55 -35.81 -33.62
CA GLU A 1140 6.16 -35.35 -33.51
C GLU A 1140 5.93 -34.04 -34.28
N LEU A 1141 6.84 -33.07 -34.14
CA LEU A 1141 6.76 -31.79 -34.86
C LEU A 1141 6.92 -31.98 -36.37
N ARG A 1142 7.89 -32.78 -36.80
CA ARG A 1142 8.14 -33.08 -38.21
C ARG A 1142 6.94 -33.77 -38.87
N SER A 1143 6.34 -34.75 -38.19
CA SER A 1143 5.15 -35.45 -38.66
C SER A 1143 3.95 -34.51 -38.78
N PHE A 1144 3.75 -33.64 -37.77
CA PHE A 1144 2.69 -32.64 -37.82
C PHE A 1144 2.82 -31.68 -39.01
N ILE A 1145 4.03 -31.17 -39.27
CA ILE A 1145 4.29 -30.26 -40.41
C ILE A 1145 4.08 -30.99 -41.74
N ALA A 1146 4.49 -32.25 -41.85
CA ALA A 1146 4.28 -33.06 -43.05
C ALA A 1146 2.80 -33.31 -43.34
N GLU A 1147 2.00 -33.58 -42.30
CA GLU A 1147 0.56 -33.85 -42.44
C GLU A 1147 -0.27 -32.58 -42.69
N ASN A 1148 0.08 -31.47 -42.05
CA ASN A 1148 -0.76 -30.27 -42.02
C ASN A 1148 -0.23 -29.12 -42.89
N GLY A 1149 0.99 -29.23 -43.42
CA GLY A 1149 1.63 -28.21 -44.27
C GLY A 1149 1.92 -26.88 -43.57
N ARG A 1150 1.80 -26.81 -42.24
CA ARG A 1150 1.95 -25.60 -41.43
C ARG A 1150 2.55 -25.89 -40.06
N MET A 1151 3.04 -24.84 -39.39
CA MET A 1151 3.48 -24.91 -38.00
C MET A 1151 2.28 -25.08 -37.03
N PRO A 1152 2.47 -25.78 -35.89
CA PRO A 1152 1.44 -25.95 -34.87
C PRO A 1152 1.15 -24.61 -34.17
N LEU A 1153 -0.13 -24.32 -33.91
CA LEU A 1153 -0.58 -23.07 -33.29
C LEU A 1153 -0.97 -23.28 -31.82
N THR A 1154 -0.62 -22.32 -30.96
CA THR A 1154 -1.10 -22.27 -29.57
C THR A 1154 -2.60 -21.95 -29.56
N ARG A 1155 -3.41 -22.80 -28.91
CA ARG A 1155 -4.87 -22.63 -28.82
C ARG A 1155 -5.30 -22.55 -27.35
N LYS A 1156 -6.45 -21.89 -27.08
CA LYS A 1156 -7.03 -21.78 -25.72
C LYS A 1156 -7.49 -23.13 -25.14
N ILE A 1157 -7.73 -24.14 -25.98
CA ILE A 1157 -8.17 -25.48 -25.57
C ILE A 1157 -6.96 -26.41 -25.60
N LYS A 1158 -6.71 -27.16 -24.52
CA LYS A 1158 -5.59 -28.13 -24.46
C LYS A 1158 -5.87 -29.31 -25.40
N GLY A 1159 -4.91 -29.63 -26.27
CA GLY A 1159 -4.93 -30.74 -27.21
C GLY A 1159 -3.53 -31.05 -27.74
N SER A 1160 -3.37 -32.09 -28.57
CA SER A 1160 -2.06 -32.56 -29.08
C SER A 1160 -1.27 -31.47 -29.83
N GLU A 1161 -1.94 -30.68 -30.69
CA GLU A 1161 -1.32 -29.54 -31.39
C GLU A 1161 -0.75 -28.49 -30.41
N ASN A 1162 -1.48 -28.18 -29.34
CA ASN A 1162 -1.05 -27.19 -28.35
C ASN A 1162 0.19 -27.68 -27.57
N SER A 1163 0.28 -29.00 -27.30
CA SER A 1163 1.47 -29.59 -26.68
C SER A 1163 2.72 -29.44 -27.55
N ILE A 1164 2.61 -29.70 -28.85
CA ILE A 1164 3.73 -29.56 -29.81
C ILE A 1164 4.11 -28.07 -29.93
N ALA A 1165 3.13 -27.17 -30.03
CA ALA A 1165 3.37 -25.72 -30.10
C ALA A 1165 4.07 -25.17 -28.85
N VAL A 1166 3.66 -25.59 -27.65
CA VAL A 1166 4.28 -25.18 -26.39
C VAL A 1166 5.72 -25.71 -26.29
N TRP A 1167 5.96 -26.95 -26.70
CA TRP A 1167 7.31 -27.51 -26.73
C TRP A 1167 8.22 -26.77 -27.72
N LEU A 1168 7.74 -26.44 -28.92
CA LEU A 1168 8.47 -25.66 -29.92
C LEU A 1168 8.80 -24.25 -29.40
N ASN A 1169 7.86 -23.57 -28.75
CA ASN A 1169 8.11 -22.26 -28.14
C ASN A 1169 9.16 -22.31 -27.02
N SER A 1170 9.18 -23.40 -26.25
CA SER A 1170 10.24 -23.69 -25.28
C SER A 1170 11.61 -23.83 -25.96
N GLN A 1171 11.70 -24.52 -27.10
CA GLN A 1171 12.94 -24.64 -27.86
C GLN A 1171 13.41 -23.27 -28.39
N LYS A 1172 12.52 -22.47 -28.98
CA LYS A 1172 12.84 -21.10 -29.43
C LYS A 1172 13.39 -20.22 -28.30
N LYS A 1173 12.82 -20.35 -27.10
CA LYS A 1173 13.31 -19.63 -25.91
C LYS A 1173 14.71 -20.10 -25.49
N LYS A 1174 14.99 -21.41 -25.54
CA LYS A 1174 16.32 -21.95 -25.26
C LYS A 1174 17.37 -21.48 -26.26
N TYR A 1175 17.03 -21.42 -27.55
CA TYR A 1175 17.89 -20.85 -28.58
C TYR A 1175 18.24 -19.40 -28.29
N LYS A 1176 17.22 -18.56 -28.01
CA LYS A 1176 17.42 -17.14 -27.64
C LYS A 1176 18.35 -16.95 -26.43
N ASN A 1177 18.31 -17.87 -25.48
CA ASN A 1177 19.14 -17.81 -24.28
C ASN A 1177 20.54 -18.43 -24.46
N GLY A 1178 20.90 -18.90 -25.66
CA GLY A 1178 22.18 -19.59 -25.93
C GLY A 1178 22.29 -20.97 -25.27
N GLN A 1179 21.15 -21.62 -24.99
CA GLN A 1179 21.07 -22.86 -24.21
C GLN A 1179 20.75 -24.10 -25.09
N MET A 1180 20.96 -24.01 -26.41
CA MET A 1180 20.68 -25.09 -27.37
C MET A 1180 21.96 -25.54 -28.08
N SER A 1181 22.06 -26.84 -28.37
CA SER A 1181 23.21 -27.39 -29.10
C SER A 1181 23.14 -27.07 -30.60
N ASP A 1182 24.29 -26.92 -31.25
CA ASP A 1182 24.39 -26.68 -32.70
C ASP A 1182 23.64 -27.75 -33.52
N LYS A 1183 23.73 -29.01 -33.10
CA LYS A 1183 23.00 -30.12 -33.71
C LYS A 1183 21.47 -29.94 -33.66
N HIS A 1184 20.93 -29.49 -32.53
CA HIS A 1184 19.49 -29.25 -32.40
C HIS A 1184 19.02 -28.03 -33.19
N ILE A 1185 19.89 -27.02 -33.36
CA ILE A 1185 19.63 -25.84 -34.19
C ILE A 1185 19.49 -26.26 -35.65
N GLU A 1186 20.48 -26.98 -36.19
CA GLU A 1186 20.44 -27.48 -37.57
C GLU A 1186 19.18 -28.32 -37.85
N MET A 1187 18.78 -29.17 -36.90
CA MET A 1187 17.59 -30.00 -37.03
C MET A 1187 16.30 -29.17 -37.11
N LEU A 1188 16.15 -28.12 -36.30
CA LEU A 1188 14.97 -27.25 -36.32
C LEU A 1188 14.94 -26.34 -37.56
N GLU A 1189 16.10 -25.85 -38.01
CA GLU A 1189 16.23 -25.08 -39.25
C GLU A 1189 15.86 -25.91 -40.48
N ALA A 1190 16.17 -27.22 -40.47
CA ALA A 1190 15.76 -28.14 -41.54
C ALA A 1190 14.23 -28.27 -41.68
N LEU A 1191 13.46 -28.04 -40.60
CA LEU A 1191 12.00 -27.97 -40.63
C LEU A 1191 11.46 -26.58 -40.97
N LYS A 1192 12.32 -25.63 -41.36
CA LYS A 1192 12.01 -24.21 -41.60
C LYS A 1192 11.40 -23.51 -40.39
N VAL A 1193 11.80 -23.90 -39.17
CA VAL A 1193 11.42 -23.18 -37.95
C VAL A 1193 12.15 -21.84 -37.94
N ASP A 1194 11.39 -20.74 -37.88
CA ASP A 1194 11.98 -19.40 -37.74
C ASP A 1194 12.58 -19.23 -36.33
N LEU A 1195 13.91 -19.21 -36.27
CA LEU A 1195 14.73 -19.00 -35.07
C LEU A 1195 15.26 -17.56 -34.96
N ASP A 1196 14.79 -16.63 -35.79
CA ASP A 1196 15.17 -15.21 -35.74
C ASP A 1196 14.83 -14.60 -34.35
N PRO A 1197 15.84 -14.17 -33.56
CA PRO A 1197 15.65 -13.63 -32.22
C PRO A 1197 14.70 -12.42 -32.15
N GLU A 1198 14.61 -11.62 -33.21
CA GLU A 1198 13.78 -10.41 -33.25
C GLU A 1198 12.30 -10.73 -33.47
N LYS A 1199 11.98 -11.80 -34.20
CA LYS A 1199 10.60 -12.21 -34.50
C LYS A 1199 9.96 -13.07 -33.41
N ILE A 1200 10.75 -13.69 -32.55
CA ILE A 1200 10.28 -14.51 -31.41
C ILE A 1200 9.53 -13.65 -30.34
N CYS A 1201 9.56 -12.32 -30.44
CA CYS A 1201 8.92 -11.39 -29.50
C CYS A 1201 7.51 -10.86 -29.88
N ARG A 1202 6.87 -11.33 -30.95
CA ARG A 1202 5.51 -10.90 -31.34
C ARG A 1202 4.44 -11.94 -31.09
#